data_AF-A0A316D943-F1
#
_entry.id   AF-A0A316D943-F1
#
_cell.length_a   1.000
_cell.length_b   1.000
_cell.length_c   1.000
_cell.angle_alpha   90.00
_cell.angle_beta   90.00
_cell.angle_gamma   90.00
#
_symmetry.space_group_name_H-M   'P 1'
#
loop_
_entity.id
_entity.type
_entity.pdbx_description
1 polymer ?
#
loop_
_entity_poly.entity_id
_entity_poly.type
_entity_poly.pdbx_seq_one_letter_code
_entity_poly.pdbx_strand_id
1 'polypeptide(L)'
;MAQTPSATPIEYALALTGAHPELSSPVPSVAVKVTSYIQNQTNSLNQLATVISSQGPASTSGGWAQLVKLGELNTQPVYQYNISVQTLHAATGLIHDTLVDVKQDLQLQNVLWSVPTSVTGTYQPVVPPVEGFLWTANNFPPQHGVTVQSVSANPQTQHLQLLLQNAYPFQYTVYVEFLDEDGTALIPDAWNSQLPAAVAGSFETQTLKFLGLLPPTMTQEGIPLTVDHVCFSCTAPAQTKTLRFTLGSFGSSGVWNPVVNALSLLVTGVLGYGVPWTLTSSGIYSSPDWYNQLLADADIQREVISAGGFLASTSSATEALQLLCDNIGKLLFGGSLPKLLKKLQSVLSSQALIHAAQGINWSLSTLLTTDQAGVSTGVVETLAVPVAFQMEFAWDMIAQRTLELLPDPAHGGWPVAAQTCEVQWSCGTSTGMVTTEMQGLLTASPITMTLPDFLPASSPLQLVVKVLDAKRAILAQTAIENTSANPLQVTLCESVPALDEHSTYLPVLQLAYDSATGYRWESATSNAGTIANLDCSNVGRSLCELTAISYNSVAKSLAFSWRASGQVVPPSGSQTVSSQQLYVPQAMSIGAAPQAALQTSDCGYLQRTLIACGSDSDADNLFLDSSMSTTYLRPVTLGQAGTLEVATGESRGCLTITSINDLALAPNGTAAAISTSNQVLQIVQLCETAVADVETPQPFTVGGAGTRVGLLSIPVAVAATPDAYFVVLEAGNRRLQAFDGFGNPAPYFADSPVLPLSSDPSTHYLDVEVDAHGYFYVLYTQGDTTQVSSYRVDIYDPSGQKVSTTLGVNGARITVDLWRNLYTLDYTLLEGPNGAPIPSLRVWSPLSITS
;
A
#
# COMPACT_ATOMS: atom_id res chain seq x y z
N MET A 1 59.32 -57.09 -7.05
CA MET A 1 58.64 -56.58 -5.85
C MET A 1 59.65 -55.78 -5.03
N ALA A 2 59.85 -54.51 -5.36
CA ALA A 2 60.61 -53.61 -4.50
C ALA A 2 59.59 -53.05 -3.49
N GLN A 3 59.72 -53.46 -2.23
CA GLN A 3 58.95 -52.88 -1.12
C GLN A 3 59.41 -51.43 -0.94
N THR A 4 58.56 -50.47 -1.32
CA THR A 4 58.56 -49.16 -0.65
C THR A 4 58.38 -49.39 0.85
N PRO A 5 59.03 -48.62 1.75
CA PRO A 5 58.83 -48.78 3.18
C PRO A 5 57.33 -48.69 3.46
N SER A 6 56.76 -49.77 4.00
CA SER A 6 55.33 -49.83 4.28
C SER A 6 55.03 -48.77 5.33
N ALA A 7 54.23 -47.75 4.97
CA ALA A 7 53.72 -46.80 5.94
C ALA A 7 53.10 -47.57 7.12
N THR A 8 53.33 -47.07 8.31
CA THR A 8 52.83 -47.61 9.56
C THR A 8 51.31 -47.43 9.66
N PRO A 9 50.60 -48.22 10.49
CA PRO A 9 49.16 -48.04 10.67
C PRO A 9 48.75 -46.61 11.09
N ILE A 10 49.61 -45.92 11.85
CA ILE A 10 49.38 -44.53 12.28
C ILE A 10 49.53 -43.53 11.13
N GLU A 11 50.47 -43.76 10.20
CA GLU A 11 50.62 -42.93 8.99
C GLU A 11 49.44 -43.10 8.04
N TYR A 12 48.91 -44.32 7.90
CA TYR A 12 47.66 -44.55 7.14
C TYR A 12 46.45 -43.91 7.82
N ALA A 13 46.35 -43.97 9.15
CA ALA A 13 45.29 -43.28 9.89
C ALA A 13 45.34 -41.77 9.65
N LEU A 14 46.52 -41.16 9.74
CA LEU A 14 46.73 -39.73 9.48
C LEU A 14 46.36 -39.35 8.04
N ALA A 15 46.86 -40.09 7.05
CA ALA A 15 46.59 -39.83 5.64
C ALA A 15 45.12 -40.01 5.27
N LEU A 16 44.45 -41.00 5.86
CA LEU A 16 43.02 -41.24 5.66
C LEU A 16 42.17 -40.10 6.21
N THR A 17 42.44 -39.64 7.44
CA THR A 17 41.72 -38.51 8.03
C THR A 17 41.98 -37.21 7.24
N GLY A 18 43.23 -36.95 6.88
CA GLY A 18 43.61 -35.78 6.08
C GLY A 18 43.16 -35.83 4.61
N ALA A 19 42.62 -36.96 4.15
CA ALA A 19 42.05 -37.09 2.80
C ALA A 19 40.64 -36.50 2.69
N HIS A 20 39.95 -36.22 3.81
CA HIS A 20 38.64 -35.58 3.76
C HIS A 20 38.75 -34.22 3.06
N PRO A 21 37.91 -33.86 2.08
CA PRO A 21 38.10 -32.66 1.27
C PRO A 21 38.15 -31.35 2.06
N GLU A 22 37.38 -31.26 3.14
CA GLU A 22 37.40 -30.09 4.03
C GLU A 22 38.55 -30.11 5.08
N LEU A 23 39.40 -31.14 5.04
CA LEU A 23 40.63 -31.31 5.83
C LEU A 23 41.89 -31.44 4.95
N SER A 24 41.73 -31.64 3.64
CA SER A 24 42.82 -31.76 2.68
C SER A 24 43.24 -30.39 2.16
N SER A 25 44.53 -30.21 1.95
CA SER A 25 45.05 -29.08 1.19
C SER A 25 46.43 -29.38 0.60
N PRO A 26 46.68 -29.05 -0.67
CA PRO A 26 48.02 -29.13 -1.23
C PRO A 26 48.89 -27.93 -0.83
N VAL A 27 48.31 -26.91 -0.17
CA VAL A 27 49.06 -25.76 0.34
C VAL A 27 49.80 -26.17 1.61
N PRO A 28 51.16 -26.18 1.63
CA PRO A 28 51.91 -26.80 2.74
C PRO A 28 51.61 -26.22 4.12
N SER A 29 51.41 -24.89 4.23
CA SER A 29 51.08 -24.25 5.50
C SER A 29 49.72 -24.65 6.06
N VAL A 30 48.74 -24.89 5.18
CA VAL A 30 47.40 -25.34 5.55
C VAL A 30 47.45 -26.82 5.95
N ALA A 31 48.11 -27.66 5.14
CA ALA A 31 48.28 -29.08 5.40
C ALA A 31 48.96 -29.36 6.74
N VAL A 32 50.03 -28.62 7.08
CA VAL A 32 50.72 -28.73 8.37
C VAL A 32 49.77 -28.39 9.53
N LYS A 33 48.92 -27.38 9.36
CA LYS A 33 47.97 -26.97 10.39
C LYS A 33 46.90 -28.02 10.62
N VAL A 34 46.28 -28.55 9.56
CA VAL A 34 45.29 -29.62 9.69
C VAL A 34 45.90 -30.88 10.29
N THR A 35 47.12 -31.26 9.86
CA THR A 35 47.87 -32.38 10.43
C THR A 35 48.05 -32.24 11.94
N SER A 36 48.30 -31.02 12.43
CA SER A 36 48.44 -30.76 13.86
C SER A 36 47.15 -31.01 14.65
N TYR A 37 45.97 -30.65 14.09
CA TYR A 37 44.68 -30.96 14.70
C TYR A 37 44.45 -32.47 14.80
N ILE A 38 44.72 -33.22 13.73
CA ILE A 38 44.59 -34.68 13.73
C ILE A 38 45.52 -35.31 14.79
N GLN A 39 46.77 -34.86 14.87
CA GLN A 39 47.77 -35.39 15.81
C GLN A 39 47.43 -35.08 17.28
N ASN A 40 46.80 -33.93 17.56
CA ASN A 40 46.36 -33.55 18.90
C ASN A 40 45.23 -34.48 19.43
N GLN A 41 44.51 -35.17 18.54
CA GLN A 41 43.48 -36.15 18.90
C GLN A 41 44.07 -37.55 19.11
N THR A 42 45.10 -37.64 19.96
CA THR A 42 45.96 -38.82 20.11
C THR A 42 45.21 -40.12 20.41
N ASN A 43 44.14 -40.08 21.21
CA ASN A 43 43.35 -41.27 21.54
C ASN A 43 42.60 -41.82 20.32
N SER A 44 41.83 -40.96 19.64
CA SER A 44 41.06 -41.33 18.45
C SER A 44 41.97 -41.76 17.29
N LEU A 45 43.10 -41.08 17.11
CA LEU A 45 44.11 -41.44 16.12
C LEU A 45 44.75 -42.82 16.38
N ASN A 46 45.10 -43.12 17.64
CA ASN A 46 45.62 -44.45 18.01
C ASN A 46 44.56 -45.56 17.89
N GLN A 47 43.29 -45.26 18.16
CA GLN A 47 42.19 -46.21 17.96
C GLN A 47 42.04 -46.58 16.49
N LEU A 48 42.04 -45.60 15.58
CA LEU A 48 41.99 -45.86 14.15
C LEU A 48 43.20 -46.68 13.67
N ALA A 49 44.41 -46.32 14.13
CA ALA A 49 45.62 -47.08 13.81
C ALA A 49 45.58 -48.54 14.31
N THR A 50 44.98 -48.77 15.48
CA THR A 50 44.77 -50.11 16.04
C THR A 50 43.80 -50.92 15.16
N VAL A 51 42.70 -50.31 14.71
CA VAL A 51 41.74 -50.95 13.80
C VAL A 51 42.38 -51.30 12.45
N ILE A 52 43.19 -50.39 11.88
CA ILE A 52 43.96 -50.65 10.65
C ILE A 52 44.92 -51.83 10.86
N SER A 53 45.67 -51.82 11.96
CA SER A 53 46.62 -52.89 12.28
C SER A 53 45.94 -54.24 12.47
N SER A 54 44.73 -54.27 13.04
CA SER A 54 44.02 -55.52 13.37
C SER A 54 43.50 -56.28 12.15
N GLN A 55 43.30 -55.59 11.01
CA GLN A 55 42.79 -56.18 9.77
C GLN A 55 43.89 -56.74 8.85
N GLY A 56 45.17 -56.50 9.17
CA GLY A 56 46.29 -56.89 8.32
C GLY A 56 46.49 -55.97 7.10
N PRO A 57 47.59 -56.16 6.35
CA PRO A 57 47.98 -55.27 5.25
C PRO A 57 46.97 -55.28 4.09
N ALA A 58 46.94 -54.19 3.32
CA ALA A 58 46.13 -54.12 2.11
C ALA A 58 46.59 -55.16 1.07
N SER A 59 45.64 -55.87 0.48
CA SER A 59 45.89 -56.92 -0.52
C SER A 59 44.79 -56.98 -1.57
N THR A 60 44.98 -57.74 -2.65
CA THR A 60 43.94 -57.95 -3.67
C THR A 60 42.72 -58.72 -3.14
N SER A 61 42.89 -59.47 -2.03
CA SER A 61 41.84 -60.25 -1.37
C SER A 61 41.21 -59.57 -0.15
N GLY A 62 41.68 -58.38 0.26
CA GLY A 62 41.17 -57.64 1.43
C GLY A 62 42.27 -57.18 2.39
N GLY A 63 41.90 -56.87 3.64
CA GLY A 63 42.75 -56.27 4.67
C GLY A 63 42.12 -54.98 5.19
N TRP A 64 42.93 -54.04 5.71
CA TRP A 64 42.43 -52.69 6.04
C TRP A 64 41.92 -51.94 4.80
N ALA A 65 42.42 -52.30 3.62
CA ALA A 65 41.94 -51.89 2.31
C ALA A 65 42.16 -53.01 1.26
N GLN A 66 41.39 -52.98 0.17
CA GLN A 66 41.55 -53.86 -0.99
C GLN A 66 42.30 -53.15 -2.12
N LEU A 67 43.31 -53.83 -2.70
CA LEU A 67 44.05 -53.33 -3.86
C LEU A 67 43.29 -53.59 -5.16
N VAL A 68 42.95 -52.53 -5.89
CA VAL A 68 42.27 -52.59 -7.19
C VAL A 68 43.18 -52.02 -8.28
N LYS A 69 43.49 -52.82 -9.32
CA LYS A 69 44.28 -52.35 -10.48
C LYS A 69 43.41 -51.40 -11.32
N LEU A 70 43.90 -50.19 -11.55
CA LEU A 70 43.19 -49.15 -12.32
C LEU A 70 43.62 -49.11 -13.79
N GLY A 71 44.91 -49.33 -14.05
CA GLY A 71 45.52 -49.14 -15.37
C GLY A 71 47.04 -49.27 -15.31
N GLU A 72 47.73 -48.66 -16.28
CA GLU A 72 49.19 -48.63 -16.36
C GLU A 72 49.71 -47.22 -16.73
N LEU A 73 50.76 -46.76 -16.05
CA LEU A 73 51.49 -45.53 -16.37
C LEU A 73 52.94 -45.87 -16.69
N ASN A 74 53.40 -45.54 -17.91
CA ASN A 74 54.74 -45.91 -18.39
C ASN A 74 55.07 -47.38 -18.13
N THR A 75 54.13 -48.29 -18.43
CA THR A 75 54.20 -49.75 -18.21
C THR A 75 54.17 -50.22 -16.75
N GLN A 76 54.08 -49.32 -15.77
CA GLN A 76 53.92 -49.67 -14.36
C GLN A 76 52.43 -49.78 -14.00
N PRO A 77 51.99 -50.85 -13.30
CA PRO A 77 50.60 -50.98 -12.89
C PRO A 77 50.24 -49.95 -11.80
N VAL A 78 49.08 -49.32 -11.98
CA VAL A 78 48.52 -48.34 -11.03
C VAL A 78 47.45 -49.03 -10.18
N TYR A 79 47.52 -48.86 -8.86
CA TYR A 79 46.58 -49.46 -7.91
C TYR A 79 45.93 -48.40 -7.01
N GLN A 80 44.65 -48.61 -6.70
CA GLN A 80 43.86 -47.87 -5.71
C GLN A 80 43.59 -48.74 -4.49
N TYR A 81 43.51 -48.12 -3.31
CA TYR A 81 43.25 -48.77 -2.03
C TYR A 81 41.79 -48.52 -1.64
N ASN A 82 40.92 -49.50 -1.88
CA ASN A 82 39.52 -49.45 -1.48
C ASN A 82 39.42 -49.75 0.02
N ILE A 83 39.18 -48.71 0.83
CA ILE A 83 39.11 -48.81 2.29
C ILE A 83 38.03 -49.82 2.70
N SER A 84 38.31 -50.68 3.67
CA SER A 84 37.30 -51.60 4.21
C SER A 84 36.20 -50.82 4.94
N VAL A 85 34.97 -51.36 4.96
CA VAL A 85 33.85 -50.76 5.72
C VAL A 85 34.21 -50.58 7.19
N GLN A 86 34.96 -51.51 7.77
CA GLN A 86 35.40 -51.45 9.17
C GLN A 86 36.39 -50.30 9.43
N THR A 87 37.39 -50.13 8.56
CA THR A 87 38.34 -49.00 8.66
C THR A 87 37.63 -47.67 8.47
N LEU A 88 36.74 -47.59 7.48
CA LEU A 88 36.01 -46.37 7.16
C LEU A 88 35.08 -45.94 8.31
N HIS A 89 34.36 -46.89 8.91
CA HIS A 89 33.53 -46.64 10.09
C HIS A 89 34.35 -46.19 11.31
N ALA A 90 35.53 -46.77 11.52
CA ALA A 90 36.41 -46.37 12.63
C ALA A 90 36.99 -44.95 12.44
N ALA A 91 37.06 -44.45 11.21
CA ALA A 91 37.59 -43.12 10.92
C ALA A 91 36.57 -41.99 11.21
N THR A 92 35.26 -42.29 11.24
CA THR A 92 34.18 -41.30 11.36
C THR A 92 34.37 -40.33 12.54
N GLY A 93 34.65 -40.84 13.74
CA GLY A 93 34.79 -40.00 14.94
C GLY A 93 35.96 -39.03 14.85
N LEU A 94 37.14 -39.53 14.43
CA LEU A 94 38.34 -38.71 14.27
C LEU A 94 38.16 -37.63 13.18
N ILE A 95 37.53 -37.98 12.06
CA ILE A 95 37.22 -37.01 10.99
C ILE A 95 36.28 -35.93 11.51
N HIS A 96 35.20 -36.33 12.20
CA HIS A 96 34.23 -35.39 12.77
C HIS A 96 34.86 -34.40 13.75
N ASP A 97 35.58 -34.90 14.75
CA ASP A 97 36.21 -34.06 15.77
C ASP A 97 37.24 -33.11 15.12
N THR A 98 38.00 -33.58 14.14
CA THR A 98 38.97 -32.73 13.40
C THR A 98 38.26 -31.64 12.60
N LEU A 99 37.13 -31.95 11.96
CA LEU A 99 36.32 -30.94 11.26
C LEU A 99 35.83 -29.86 12.21
N VAL A 100 35.37 -30.22 13.41
CA VAL A 100 34.96 -29.24 14.44
C VAL A 100 36.10 -28.30 14.79
N ASP A 101 37.30 -28.84 15.04
CA ASP A 101 38.49 -28.03 15.37
C ASP A 101 38.87 -27.08 14.21
N VAL A 102 38.86 -27.58 12.97
CA VAL A 102 39.20 -26.79 11.77
C VAL A 102 38.18 -25.68 11.50
N LYS A 103 36.88 -25.94 11.67
CA LYS A 103 35.82 -24.93 11.47
C LYS A 103 35.78 -23.85 12.57
N GLN A 104 36.43 -24.07 13.71
CA GLN A 104 36.58 -23.08 14.78
C GLN A 104 37.81 -22.16 14.61
N ASP A 105 38.73 -22.52 13.71
CA ASP A 105 39.95 -21.77 13.48
C ASP A 105 39.75 -20.65 12.46
N LEU A 106 39.71 -19.40 12.95
CA LEU A 106 39.55 -18.21 12.11
C LEU A 106 40.67 -18.00 11.09
N GLN A 107 41.85 -18.61 11.26
CA GLN A 107 42.92 -18.54 10.25
C GLN A 107 42.65 -19.46 9.05
N LEU A 108 41.73 -20.41 9.20
CA LEU A 108 41.27 -21.30 8.13
C LEU A 108 39.94 -20.82 7.51
N GLN A 109 39.37 -19.73 8.04
CA GLN A 109 38.25 -19.04 7.42
C GLN A 109 38.67 -18.47 6.07
N ASN A 110 37.81 -18.61 5.07
CA ASN A 110 38.01 -18.33 3.66
C ASN A 110 39.17 -19.13 3.03
N VAL A 111 39.63 -20.20 3.69
CA VAL A 111 40.66 -21.13 3.20
C VAL A 111 40.08 -22.54 3.08
N LEU A 112 39.57 -23.10 4.18
CA LEU A 112 38.89 -24.41 4.25
C LEU A 112 37.42 -24.31 4.64
N TRP A 113 36.95 -23.11 5.02
CA TRP A 113 35.55 -22.86 5.34
C TRP A 113 35.15 -21.40 5.15
N SER A 114 33.86 -21.11 4.99
CA SER A 114 33.34 -19.78 4.68
C SER A 114 32.18 -19.36 5.58
N VAL A 115 31.88 -18.07 5.64
CA VAL A 115 30.64 -17.55 6.25
C VAL A 115 29.91 -16.71 5.20
N PRO A 116 28.72 -17.12 4.75
CA PRO A 116 27.95 -16.33 3.80
C PRO A 116 27.44 -15.04 4.46
N THR A 117 27.68 -13.89 3.83
CA THR A 117 27.15 -12.60 4.28
C THR A 117 25.83 -12.29 3.59
N SER A 118 24.76 -12.03 4.35
CA SER A 118 23.49 -11.55 3.78
C SER A 118 23.61 -10.07 3.39
N VAL A 119 23.88 -9.80 2.12
CA VAL A 119 23.70 -8.46 1.56
C VAL A 119 22.41 -8.45 0.74
N THR A 120 21.54 -7.50 1.06
CA THR A 120 20.26 -7.30 0.40
C THR A 120 20.39 -6.10 -0.54
N GLY A 121 20.24 -6.29 -1.84
CA GLY A 121 20.41 -5.24 -2.84
C GLY A 121 19.29 -5.22 -3.87
N THR A 122 18.90 -4.03 -4.32
CA THR A 122 17.98 -3.84 -5.45
C THR A 122 18.71 -4.09 -6.76
N TYR A 123 18.30 -5.11 -7.52
CA TYR A 123 18.87 -5.40 -8.85
C TYR A 123 18.22 -4.50 -9.90
N GLN A 124 19.04 -3.73 -10.63
CA GLN A 124 18.62 -2.78 -11.65
C GLN A 124 18.69 -3.42 -13.06
N PRO A 125 17.82 -3.02 -14.00
CA PRO A 125 17.89 -3.47 -15.39
C PRO A 125 19.19 -3.06 -16.08
N VAL A 126 19.47 -3.68 -17.24
CA VAL A 126 20.64 -3.40 -18.11
C VAL A 126 20.90 -1.89 -18.14
N VAL A 127 22.14 -1.48 -17.85
CA VAL A 127 22.56 -0.10 -18.06
C VAL A 127 22.98 0.07 -19.52
N PRO A 128 22.32 0.95 -20.32
CA PRO A 128 21.15 1.77 -20.01
C PRO A 128 19.79 1.06 -20.29
N PRO A 129 18.72 1.42 -19.57
CA PRO A 129 17.38 0.85 -19.77
C PRO A 129 16.83 1.21 -21.16
N VAL A 130 16.11 0.26 -21.77
CA VAL A 130 15.34 0.52 -22.99
C VAL A 130 14.08 1.31 -22.62
N GLU A 131 13.84 2.44 -23.29
CA GLU A 131 12.66 3.29 -23.07
C GLU A 131 11.36 2.49 -23.19
N GLY A 132 10.47 2.61 -22.20
CA GLY A 132 9.18 1.89 -22.14
C GLY A 132 9.19 0.49 -21.53
N PHE A 133 10.35 -0.04 -21.11
CA PHE A 133 10.46 -1.36 -20.49
C PHE A 133 11.36 -1.33 -19.26
N LEU A 134 10.74 -1.20 -18.09
CA LEU A 134 11.41 -1.38 -16.80
C LEU A 134 10.77 -2.59 -16.12
N TRP A 135 11.59 -3.59 -15.78
CA TRP A 135 11.20 -4.75 -15.02
C TRP A 135 12.02 -4.80 -13.73
N THR A 136 11.46 -5.41 -12.69
CA THR A 136 12.18 -5.71 -11.45
C THR A 136 12.30 -7.22 -11.31
N ALA A 137 13.42 -7.68 -10.78
CA ALA A 137 13.51 -9.03 -10.24
C ALA A 137 13.40 -8.93 -8.72
N ASN A 138 12.70 -9.88 -8.10
CA ASN A 138 12.52 -9.92 -6.65
C ASN A 138 13.87 -9.91 -5.93
N ASN A 139 13.88 -9.41 -4.70
CA ASN A 139 15.07 -9.41 -3.87
C ASN A 139 15.54 -10.86 -3.58
N PHE A 140 16.81 -11.16 -3.88
CA PHE A 140 17.39 -12.50 -3.73
C PHE A 140 18.39 -12.51 -2.57
N PRO A 141 18.00 -12.98 -1.37
CA PRO A 141 18.98 -13.22 -0.33
C PRO A 141 19.94 -14.32 -0.80
N PRO A 142 21.23 -14.27 -0.40
CA PRO A 142 22.14 -15.38 -0.64
C PRO A 142 21.56 -16.70 -0.13
N GLN A 143 21.51 -17.72 -0.97
CA GLN A 143 21.02 -19.06 -0.63
C GLN A 143 22.15 -20.06 -0.75
N HIS A 144 22.45 -20.78 0.34
CA HIS A 144 23.43 -21.87 0.35
C HIS A 144 24.80 -21.48 -0.25
N GLY A 145 25.31 -20.30 0.07
CA GLY A 145 26.60 -19.81 -0.46
C GLY A 145 26.54 -19.23 -1.88
N VAL A 146 25.40 -19.30 -2.56
CA VAL A 146 25.19 -18.68 -3.88
C VAL A 146 24.60 -17.28 -3.73
N THR A 147 25.23 -16.31 -4.38
CA THR A 147 24.77 -14.92 -4.43
C THR A 147 24.50 -14.49 -5.87
N VAL A 148 23.33 -13.89 -6.12
CA VAL A 148 23.02 -13.25 -7.40
C VAL A 148 23.72 -11.89 -7.41
N GLN A 149 24.62 -11.65 -8.36
CA GLN A 149 25.30 -10.35 -8.49
C GLN A 149 24.49 -9.39 -9.35
N SER A 150 23.96 -9.90 -10.46
CA SER A 150 23.06 -9.14 -11.33
C SER A 150 22.23 -10.08 -12.20
N VAL A 151 21.02 -9.65 -12.55
CA VAL A 151 20.20 -10.26 -13.60
C VAL A 151 19.90 -9.19 -14.61
N SER A 152 19.93 -9.53 -15.90
CA SER A 152 19.61 -8.58 -16.96
C SER A 152 18.92 -9.29 -18.13
N ALA A 153 17.91 -8.67 -18.72
CA ALA A 153 17.12 -9.22 -19.81
C ALA A 153 16.82 -8.13 -20.84
N ASN A 154 17.02 -8.45 -22.12
CA ASN A 154 16.60 -7.61 -23.23
C ASN A 154 15.20 -8.06 -23.67
N PRO A 155 14.14 -7.25 -23.50
CA PRO A 155 12.77 -7.64 -23.82
C PRO A 155 12.51 -7.78 -25.33
N GLN A 156 13.32 -7.15 -26.18
CA GLN A 156 13.19 -7.19 -27.64
C GLN A 156 13.82 -8.46 -28.22
N THR A 157 14.99 -8.85 -27.71
CA THR A 157 15.72 -10.03 -28.17
C THR A 157 15.50 -11.26 -27.28
N GLN A 158 14.81 -11.09 -26.15
CA GLN A 158 14.61 -12.08 -25.08
C GLN A 158 15.92 -12.66 -24.54
N HIS A 159 17.02 -11.93 -24.70
CA HIS A 159 18.34 -12.36 -24.26
C HIS A 159 18.52 -12.03 -22.78
N LEU A 160 18.83 -13.05 -21.98
CA LEU A 160 19.00 -13.02 -20.54
C LEU A 160 20.48 -13.18 -20.18
N GLN A 161 20.92 -12.48 -19.13
CA GLN A 161 22.20 -12.69 -18.45
C GLN A 161 21.98 -12.79 -16.94
N LEU A 162 22.64 -13.75 -16.31
CA LEU A 162 22.62 -13.99 -14.87
C LEU A 162 24.07 -14.10 -14.39
N LEU A 163 24.50 -13.18 -13.51
CA LEU A 163 25.80 -13.27 -12.84
C LEU A 163 25.61 -13.86 -11.46
N LEU A 164 26.29 -14.98 -11.18
CA LEU A 164 26.29 -15.66 -9.89
C LEU A 164 27.69 -15.71 -9.28
N GLN A 165 27.74 -15.70 -7.96
CA GLN A 165 28.92 -16.01 -7.17
C GLN A 165 28.63 -17.23 -6.28
N ASN A 166 29.63 -18.10 -6.09
CA ASN A 166 29.55 -19.27 -5.22
C ASN A 166 30.67 -19.24 -4.19
N ALA A 167 30.32 -19.08 -2.91
CA ALA A 167 31.28 -19.03 -1.80
C ALA A 167 31.67 -20.42 -1.28
N TYR A 168 30.97 -21.49 -1.67
CA TYR A 168 31.16 -22.84 -1.13
C TYR A 168 32.18 -23.65 -1.94
N PRO A 169 32.86 -24.65 -1.33
CA PRO A 169 34.03 -25.33 -1.91
C PRO A 169 33.68 -26.49 -2.87
N PHE A 170 32.55 -26.39 -3.57
CA PHE A 170 32.11 -27.35 -4.58
C PHE A 170 31.38 -26.66 -5.74
N GLN A 171 31.22 -27.35 -6.86
CA GLN A 171 30.61 -26.79 -8.06
C GLN A 171 29.11 -27.04 -8.09
N TYR A 172 28.32 -26.01 -8.39
CA TYR A 172 26.90 -26.18 -8.72
C TYR A 172 26.72 -26.40 -10.23
N THR A 173 25.69 -27.13 -10.62
CA THR A 173 25.13 -27.06 -11.97
C THR A 173 24.04 -25.99 -11.98
N VAL A 174 23.90 -25.27 -13.10
CA VAL A 174 22.86 -24.25 -13.26
C VAL A 174 21.97 -24.65 -14.43
N TYR A 175 20.67 -24.79 -14.13
CA TYR A 175 19.63 -25.10 -15.10
C TYR A 175 18.60 -23.98 -15.20
N VAL A 176 17.89 -23.90 -16.32
CA VAL A 176 16.78 -22.96 -16.54
C VAL A 176 15.55 -23.66 -17.10
N GLU A 177 14.38 -23.24 -16.61
CA GLU A 177 13.07 -23.47 -17.19
C GLU A 177 12.40 -22.12 -17.48
N PHE A 178 11.61 -22.07 -18.56
CA PHE A 178 10.84 -20.90 -18.97
C PHE A 178 9.37 -21.20 -18.69
N LEU A 179 8.68 -20.35 -17.93
CA LEU A 179 7.28 -20.57 -17.55
C LEU A 179 6.40 -19.48 -18.18
N ASP A 180 5.22 -19.85 -18.66
CA ASP A 180 4.19 -18.91 -19.11
C ASP A 180 3.41 -18.27 -17.94
N GLU A 181 2.35 -17.54 -18.26
CA GLU A 181 1.48 -16.83 -17.30
C GLU A 181 0.77 -17.77 -16.32
N ASP A 182 0.50 -19.01 -16.73
CA ASP A 182 -0.14 -20.04 -15.90
C ASP A 182 0.88 -20.87 -15.10
N GLY A 183 2.18 -20.58 -15.25
CA GLY A 183 3.26 -21.32 -14.62
C GLY A 183 3.63 -22.63 -15.34
N THR A 184 3.17 -22.82 -16.58
CA THR A 184 3.47 -24.02 -17.39
C THR A 184 4.83 -23.89 -18.06
N ALA A 185 5.64 -24.96 -18.00
CA ALA A 185 6.98 -24.97 -18.60
C ALA A 185 6.94 -25.02 -20.14
N LEU A 186 7.67 -24.11 -20.76
CA LEU A 186 7.78 -23.92 -22.20
C LEU A 186 8.98 -24.67 -22.79
N ILE A 187 8.83 -25.14 -24.02
CA ILE A 187 9.92 -25.76 -24.79
C ILE A 187 10.61 -24.66 -25.62
N PRO A 188 11.92 -24.41 -25.45
CA PRO A 188 12.64 -23.43 -26.26
C PRO A 188 12.91 -23.94 -27.68
N ASP A 189 12.40 -23.21 -28.69
CA ASP A 189 12.37 -23.63 -30.12
C ASP A 189 13.75 -23.75 -30.80
N ALA A 190 14.82 -23.24 -30.20
CA ALA A 190 16.17 -23.20 -30.77
C ALA A 190 17.30 -23.40 -29.73
N TRP A 191 17.08 -24.26 -28.73
CA TRP A 191 18.09 -24.50 -27.70
C TRP A 191 19.33 -25.20 -28.25
N ASN A 192 20.49 -24.54 -28.15
CA ASN A 192 21.79 -25.16 -28.37
C ASN A 192 22.37 -25.62 -27.03
N SER A 193 22.38 -26.94 -26.80
CA SER A 193 22.88 -27.52 -25.56
C SER A 193 24.33 -27.14 -25.31
N GLN A 194 24.64 -26.71 -24.08
CA GLN A 194 26.02 -26.48 -23.64
C GLN A 194 26.73 -27.79 -23.25
N LEU A 195 25.98 -28.91 -23.19
CA LEU A 195 26.53 -30.22 -22.89
C LEU A 195 27.14 -30.89 -24.12
N PRO A 196 28.15 -31.76 -23.95
CA PRO A 196 28.60 -32.64 -25.01
C PRO A 196 27.47 -33.52 -25.55
N ALA A 197 27.36 -33.63 -26.88
CA ALA A 197 26.27 -34.36 -27.54
C ALA A 197 26.09 -35.82 -27.06
N ALA A 198 27.17 -36.46 -26.60
CA ALA A 198 27.15 -37.83 -26.09
C ALA A 198 26.34 -38.01 -24.80
N VAL A 199 26.17 -36.95 -23.99
CA VAL A 199 25.53 -37.00 -22.67
C VAL A 199 24.39 -35.98 -22.51
N ALA A 200 24.16 -35.11 -23.49
CA ALA A 200 23.13 -34.08 -23.43
C ALA A 200 21.73 -34.66 -23.11
N GLY A 201 21.34 -35.76 -23.77
CA GLY A 201 20.06 -36.43 -23.52
C GLY A 201 19.91 -37.08 -22.14
N SER A 202 20.99 -37.19 -21.36
CA SER A 202 21.00 -37.73 -20.01
C SER A 202 20.88 -36.65 -18.94
N PHE A 203 21.26 -35.41 -19.26
CA PHE A 203 21.38 -34.31 -18.29
C PHE A 203 20.64 -33.04 -18.73
N GLU A 204 19.72 -33.14 -19.69
CA GLU A 204 18.72 -32.12 -20.06
C GLU A 204 17.37 -32.80 -20.36
N THR A 205 16.28 -32.06 -20.22
CA THR A 205 14.95 -32.48 -20.69
C THR A 205 14.44 -31.54 -21.79
N GLN A 206 13.19 -31.71 -22.25
CA GLN A 206 12.60 -30.79 -23.23
C GLN A 206 12.47 -29.36 -22.69
N THR A 207 12.18 -29.20 -21.39
CA THR A 207 11.92 -27.90 -20.74
C THR A 207 13.04 -27.46 -19.79
N LEU A 208 13.77 -28.39 -19.19
CA LEU A 208 14.86 -28.11 -18.25
C LEU A 208 16.21 -28.16 -18.99
N LYS A 209 16.86 -27.01 -19.05
CA LYS A 209 18.05 -26.81 -19.90
C LYS A 209 19.30 -26.43 -19.11
N PHE A 210 20.45 -26.98 -19.49
CA PHE A 210 21.73 -26.77 -18.81
C PHE A 210 22.39 -25.48 -19.29
N LEU A 211 22.66 -24.56 -18.37
CA LEU A 211 23.36 -23.32 -18.64
C LEU A 211 24.87 -23.42 -18.42
N GLY A 212 25.32 -24.21 -17.44
CA GLY A 212 26.73 -24.37 -17.16
C GLY A 212 27.03 -24.81 -15.72
N LEU A 213 28.32 -24.76 -15.38
CA LEU A 213 28.84 -25.01 -14.05
C LEU A 213 29.12 -23.68 -13.34
N LEU A 214 28.80 -23.62 -12.05
CA LEU A 214 29.15 -22.52 -11.16
C LEU A 214 30.24 -23.02 -10.18
N PRO A 215 31.54 -22.85 -10.54
CA PRO A 215 32.65 -23.22 -9.67
C PRO A 215 32.71 -22.34 -8.42
N PRO A 216 33.43 -22.76 -7.37
CA PRO A 216 33.74 -21.90 -6.23
C PRO A 216 34.50 -20.65 -6.67
N THR A 217 34.31 -19.56 -5.92
CA THR A 217 34.92 -18.25 -6.21
C THR A 217 35.97 -17.83 -5.18
N MET A 218 36.12 -18.61 -4.11
CA MET A 218 37.04 -18.30 -3.01
C MET A 218 38.24 -19.25 -3.01
N THR A 219 38.04 -20.47 -2.54
CA THR A 219 39.09 -21.50 -2.46
C THR A 219 38.54 -22.90 -2.76
N GLN A 220 39.41 -23.80 -3.20
CA GLN A 220 39.16 -25.24 -3.29
C GLN A 220 40.29 -25.98 -2.54
N GLU A 221 39.97 -26.68 -1.45
CA GLU A 221 40.97 -27.34 -0.58
C GLU A 221 42.14 -26.40 -0.21
N GLY A 222 41.85 -25.12 0.08
CA GLY A 222 42.85 -24.09 0.40
C GLY A 222 43.60 -23.49 -0.79
N ILE A 223 43.36 -23.94 -2.02
CA ILE A 223 43.91 -23.31 -3.24
C ILE A 223 43.07 -22.07 -3.57
N PRO A 224 43.66 -20.86 -3.64
CA PRO A 224 42.93 -19.64 -4.04
C PRO A 224 42.43 -19.69 -5.48
N LEU A 225 41.20 -19.23 -5.70
CA LEU A 225 40.57 -19.13 -7.00
C LEU A 225 40.53 -17.68 -7.49
N THR A 226 40.60 -17.49 -8.81
CA THR A 226 40.65 -16.16 -9.45
C THR A 226 39.33 -15.72 -10.07
N VAL A 227 38.31 -16.59 -10.04
CA VAL A 227 36.98 -16.29 -10.60
C VAL A 227 36.14 -15.58 -9.55
N ASP A 228 35.79 -14.32 -9.79
CA ASP A 228 34.93 -13.56 -8.86
C ASP A 228 33.44 -13.91 -9.02
N HIS A 229 32.99 -14.06 -10.27
CA HIS A 229 31.61 -14.36 -10.63
C HIS A 229 31.54 -15.07 -11.98
N VAL A 230 30.44 -15.79 -12.23
CA VAL A 230 30.18 -16.47 -13.51
C VAL A 230 28.92 -15.94 -14.14
N CYS A 231 29.02 -15.55 -15.42
CA CYS A 231 27.91 -15.09 -16.24
C CYS A 231 27.31 -16.25 -17.02
N PHE A 232 26.02 -16.52 -16.81
CA PHE A 232 25.20 -17.41 -17.61
C PHE A 232 24.32 -16.59 -18.54
N SER A 233 24.14 -17.03 -19.79
CA SER A 233 23.30 -16.35 -20.76
C SER A 233 22.48 -17.30 -21.60
N CYS A 234 21.25 -16.92 -21.91
CA CYS A 234 20.36 -17.68 -22.80
C CYS A 234 19.31 -16.77 -23.44
N THR A 235 18.53 -17.31 -24.38
CA THR A 235 17.39 -16.61 -24.98
C THR A 235 16.10 -17.29 -24.53
N ALA A 236 15.18 -16.51 -23.96
CA ALA A 236 13.88 -16.99 -23.51
C ALA A 236 12.87 -17.09 -24.68
N PRO A 237 11.90 -18.03 -24.66
CA PRO A 237 10.77 -18.03 -25.56
C PRO A 237 9.86 -16.81 -25.38
N ALA A 238 9.12 -16.42 -26.42
CA ALA A 238 8.36 -15.17 -26.41
C ALA A 238 7.18 -15.11 -25.43
N GLN A 239 6.72 -16.26 -24.95
CA GLN A 239 5.62 -16.36 -23.98
C GLN A 239 6.10 -16.43 -22.53
N THR A 240 7.40 -16.33 -22.28
CA THR A 240 7.96 -16.42 -20.92
C THR A 240 7.43 -15.28 -20.05
N LYS A 241 6.98 -15.60 -18.84
CA LYS A 241 6.63 -14.66 -17.78
C LYS A 241 7.51 -14.83 -16.55
N THR A 242 7.90 -16.07 -16.29
CA THR A 242 8.77 -16.42 -15.16
C THR A 242 9.92 -17.29 -15.65
N LEU A 243 11.12 -16.99 -15.19
CA LEU A 243 12.30 -17.84 -15.36
C LEU A 243 12.53 -18.59 -14.06
N ARG A 244 12.65 -19.90 -14.12
CA ARG A 244 13.02 -20.72 -12.96
C ARG A 244 14.42 -21.26 -13.18
N PHE A 245 15.35 -20.88 -12.32
CA PHE A 245 16.67 -21.47 -12.27
C PHE A 245 16.71 -22.56 -11.22
N THR A 246 17.22 -23.74 -11.60
CA THR A 246 17.45 -24.84 -10.66
C THR A 246 18.95 -25.03 -10.51
N LEU A 247 19.45 -24.90 -9.30
CA LEU A 247 20.86 -25.14 -8.99
C LEU A 247 21.02 -26.53 -8.38
N GLY A 248 21.81 -27.37 -9.05
CA GLY A 248 22.12 -28.71 -8.58
C GLY A 248 23.41 -28.75 -7.79
N SER A 249 23.34 -29.33 -6.61
CA SER A 249 24.46 -29.75 -5.77
C SER A 249 24.45 -31.28 -5.61
N PHE A 250 25.34 -31.82 -4.81
CA PHE A 250 25.27 -33.20 -4.32
C PHE A 250 25.11 -33.28 -2.79
N GLY A 251 24.62 -32.20 -2.16
CA GLY A 251 24.34 -32.18 -0.73
C GLY A 251 23.35 -33.25 -0.29
N SER A 252 23.16 -33.44 1.02
CA SER A 252 22.50 -34.64 1.54
C SER A 252 20.99 -34.49 1.79
N SER A 253 20.43 -33.30 1.60
CA SER A 253 19.02 -33.02 1.92
C SER A 253 18.15 -32.77 0.67
N GLY A 254 16.97 -33.40 0.59
CA GLY A 254 16.01 -33.20 -0.50
C GLY A 254 15.89 -34.38 -1.48
N VAL A 255 15.21 -34.16 -2.60
CA VAL A 255 14.91 -35.19 -3.60
C VAL A 255 15.98 -35.19 -4.69
N TRP A 256 16.73 -36.29 -4.79
CA TRP A 256 17.75 -36.47 -5.82
C TRP A 256 17.14 -36.46 -7.22
N ASN A 257 17.69 -35.64 -8.11
CA ASN A 257 17.37 -35.59 -9.53
C ASN A 257 18.68 -35.79 -10.33
N PRO A 258 18.91 -36.97 -10.92
CA PRO A 258 20.16 -37.26 -11.62
C PRO A 258 20.40 -36.35 -12.83
N VAL A 259 19.36 -35.74 -13.41
CA VAL A 259 19.50 -34.75 -14.49
C VAL A 259 20.24 -33.52 -13.98
N VAL A 260 19.92 -33.06 -12.78
CA VAL A 260 20.44 -31.81 -12.21
C VAL A 260 21.69 -32.03 -11.36
N ASN A 261 21.73 -33.11 -10.58
CA ASN A 261 22.70 -33.29 -9.50
C ASN A 261 23.99 -34.00 -9.91
N ALA A 262 23.89 -34.97 -10.84
CA ALA A 262 24.97 -35.90 -11.15
C ALA A 262 26.25 -35.20 -11.66
N LEU A 263 26.10 -34.16 -12.49
CA LEU A 263 27.26 -33.44 -13.04
C LEU A 263 27.97 -32.60 -11.98
N SER A 264 27.25 -32.01 -11.04
CA SER A 264 27.86 -31.29 -9.91
C SER A 264 28.72 -32.23 -9.06
N LEU A 265 28.19 -33.42 -8.74
CA LEU A 265 28.93 -34.47 -8.04
C LEU A 265 30.19 -34.89 -8.80
N LEU A 266 30.05 -35.19 -10.10
CA LEU A 266 31.15 -35.67 -10.94
C LEU A 266 32.28 -34.65 -11.02
N VAL A 267 31.96 -33.40 -11.36
CA VAL A 267 32.97 -32.38 -11.60
C VAL A 267 33.62 -31.96 -10.28
N THR A 268 32.84 -31.83 -9.20
CA THR A 268 33.41 -31.61 -7.86
C THR A 268 34.30 -32.77 -7.45
N GLY A 269 33.85 -34.02 -7.58
CA GLY A 269 34.62 -35.16 -7.14
C GLY A 269 35.91 -35.36 -7.93
N VAL A 270 35.91 -35.13 -9.24
CA VAL A 270 37.09 -35.29 -10.10
C VAL A 270 38.01 -34.06 -10.04
N LEU A 271 37.49 -32.88 -10.36
CA LEU A 271 38.31 -31.66 -10.48
C LEU A 271 38.48 -30.92 -9.14
N GLY A 272 37.46 -30.96 -8.29
CA GLY A 272 37.45 -30.29 -6.98
C GLY A 272 38.15 -31.08 -5.87
N TYR A 273 38.07 -32.41 -5.85
CA TYR A 273 38.64 -33.24 -4.78
C TYR A 273 39.74 -34.19 -5.27
N GLY A 274 39.51 -34.93 -6.36
CA GLY A 274 40.50 -35.88 -6.89
C GLY A 274 41.81 -35.23 -7.35
N VAL A 275 41.72 -34.09 -8.04
CA VAL A 275 42.91 -33.34 -8.49
C VAL A 275 43.66 -32.73 -7.29
N PRO A 276 43.03 -31.97 -6.37
CA PRO A 276 43.72 -31.51 -5.17
C PRO A 276 44.32 -32.63 -4.33
N TRP A 277 43.63 -33.75 -4.11
CA TRP A 277 44.21 -34.93 -3.46
C TRP A 277 45.48 -35.41 -4.18
N THR A 278 45.49 -35.43 -5.51
CA THR A 278 46.66 -35.84 -6.30
C THR A 278 47.86 -34.91 -6.08
N LEU A 279 47.61 -33.61 -5.88
CA LEU A 279 48.63 -32.63 -5.50
C LEU A 279 49.09 -32.83 -4.04
N THR A 280 48.16 -32.95 -3.11
CA THR A 280 48.42 -33.14 -1.67
C THR A 280 49.26 -34.40 -1.42
N SER A 281 48.83 -35.54 -1.95
CA SER A 281 49.47 -36.85 -1.77
C SER A 281 50.81 -37.00 -2.49
N SER A 282 51.09 -36.16 -3.51
CA SER A 282 52.41 -36.09 -4.15
C SER A 282 53.38 -35.17 -3.42
N GLY A 283 52.89 -34.35 -2.47
CA GLY A 283 53.67 -33.32 -1.80
C GLY A 283 54.09 -32.16 -2.72
N ILE A 284 53.47 -32.06 -3.91
CA ILE A 284 53.81 -31.05 -4.93
C ILE A 284 52.66 -30.06 -5.03
N TYR A 285 52.97 -28.79 -4.74
CA TYR A 285 52.11 -27.66 -5.04
C TYR A 285 52.65 -26.93 -6.27
N SER A 286 51.88 -26.90 -7.37
CA SER A 286 52.30 -26.32 -8.65
C SER A 286 52.20 -24.79 -8.65
N SER A 287 51.01 -24.24 -8.45
CA SER A 287 50.67 -22.84 -8.14
C SER A 287 49.13 -22.69 -8.16
N PRO A 288 48.55 -21.61 -7.59
CA PRO A 288 47.15 -21.30 -7.79
C PRO A 288 46.81 -21.14 -9.28
N ASP A 289 47.66 -20.45 -10.06
CA ASP A 289 47.42 -20.16 -11.48
C ASP A 289 47.27 -21.43 -12.32
N TRP A 290 48.10 -22.44 -12.09
CA TRP A 290 48.02 -23.69 -12.82
C TRP A 290 46.67 -24.39 -12.60
N TYR A 291 46.19 -24.40 -11.35
CA TYR A 291 44.92 -25.02 -11.00
C TYR A 291 43.74 -24.22 -11.55
N ASN A 292 43.78 -22.88 -11.47
CA ASN A 292 42.78 -22.01 -12.08
C ASN A 292 42.71 -22.19 -13.61
N GLN A 293 43.86 -22.34 -14.29
CA GLN A 293 43.90 -22.65 -15.72
C GLN A 293 43.32 -24.03 -16.04
N LEU A 294 43.51 -25.02 -15.17
CA LEU A 294 42.91 -26.35 -15.34
C LEU A 294 41.39 -26.28 -15.17
N LEU A 295 40.89 -25.57 -14.17
CA LEU A 295 39.46 -25.38 -13.95
C LEU A 295 38.79 -24.59 -15.09
N ALA A 296 39.48 -23.63 -15.71
CA ALA A 296 38.97 -22.85 -16.83
C ALA A 296 39.07 -23.53 -18.21
N ASP A 297 39.70 -24.71 -18.30
CA ASP A 297 39.92 -25.41 -19.57
C ASP A 297 38.62 -26.12 -20.03
N ALA A 298 37.93 -25.50 -20.99
CA ALA A 298 36.67 -26.00 -21.54
C ALA A 298 36.78 -27.41 -22.15
N ASP A 299 37.96 -27.79 -22.64
CA ASP A 299 38.21 -29.09 -23.26
C ASP A 299 38.34 -30.21 -22.21
N ILE A 300 38.93 -29.89 -21.05
CA ILE A 300 38.99 -30.77 -19.87
C ILE A 300 37.60 -30.87 -19.24
N GLN A 301 36.89 -29.75 -19.05
CA GLN A 301 35.53 -29.78 -18.50
C GLN A 301 34.60 -30.66 -19.34
N ARG A 302 34.61 -30.50 -20.67
CA ARG A 302 33.82 -31.35 -21.57
C ARG A 302 34.22 -32.82 -21.52
N GLU A 303 35.51 -33.13 -21.38
CA GLU A 303 36.01 -34.51 -21.22
C GLU A 303 35.45 -35.14 -19.94
N VAL A 304 35.52 -34.43 -18.82
CA VAL A 304 34.98 -34.89 -17.54
C VAL A 304 33.46 -35.10 -17.62
N ILE A 305 32.71 -34.11 -18.12
CA ILE A 305 31.25 -34.21 -18.28
C ILE A 305 30.87 -35.40 -19.18
N SER A 306 31.59 -35.61 -20.29
CA SER A 306 31.33 -36.72 -21.22
C SER A 306 31.53 -38.09 -20.56
N ALA A 307 32.43 -38.22 -19.58
CA ALA A 307 32.65 -39.45 -18.85
C ALA A 307 31.55 -39.74 -17.81
N GLY A 308 30.64 -38.79 -17.54
CA GLY A 308 29.64 -38.84 -16.49
C GLY A 308 28.41 -39.71 -16.74
N GLY A 309 28.24 -40.29 -17.93
CA GLY A 309 27.01 -40.99 -18.33
C GLY A 309 26.58 -42.11 -17.38
N PHE A 310 27.52 -42.73 -16.66
CA PHE A 310 27.23 -43.78 -15.67
C PHE A 310 26.43 -43.29 -14.45
N LEU A 311 26.35 -41.97 -14.22
CA LEU A 311 25.58 -41.37 -13.12
C LEU A 311 24.14 -41.01 -13.50
N ALA A 312 23.78 -41.08 -14.78
CA ALA A 312 22.52 -40.56 -15.32
C ALA A 312 21.25 -41.25 -14.77
N SER A 313 21.39 -42.47 -14.25
CA SER A 313 20.27 -43.28 -13.74
C SER A 313 20.30 -43.50 -12.23
N THR A 314 21.12 -42.75 -11.50
CA THR A 314 21.24 -42.89 -10.04
C THR A 314 19.98 -42.40 -9.33
N SER A 315 19.57 -43.11 -8.28
CA SER A 315 18.33 -42.85 -7.55
C SER A 315 18.49 -42.02 -6.27
N SER A 316 19.73 -41.86 -5.78
CA SER A 316 20.06 -41.09 -4.58
C SER A 316 21.47 -40.49 -4.62
N ALA A 317 21.71 -39.48 -3.79
CA ALA A 317 23.04 -38.88 -3.62
C ALA A 317 24.08 -39.91 -3.15
N THR A 318 23.72 -40.75 -2.17
CA THR A 318 24.60 -41.81 -1.64
C THR A 318 24.97 -42.84 -2.70
N GLU A 319 23.99 -43.30 -3.51
CA GLU A 319 24.26 -44.23 -4.63
C GLU A 319 25.21 -43.60 -5.66
N ALA A 320 24.96 -42.34 -6.04
CA ALA A 320 25.78 -41.62 -6.99
C ALA A 320 27.22 -41.41 -6.48
N LEU A 321 27.38 -41.03 -5.21
CA LEU A 321 28.68 -40.83 -4.58
C LEU A 321 29.45 -42.16 -4.44
N GLN A 322 28.79 -43.24 -4.05
CA GLN A 322 29.39 -44.57 -4.02
C GLN A 322 29.87 -45.01 -5.41
N LEU A 323 29.02 -44.81 -6.43
CA LEU A 323 29.36 -45.16 -7.80
C LEU A 323 30.53 -44.31 -8.33
N LEU A 324 30.64 -43.05 -7.93
CA LEU A 324 31.80 -42.22 -8.25
C LEU A 324 33.06 -42.69 -7.50
N CYS A 325 32.97 -43.07 -6.22
CA CYS A 325 34.08 -43.66 -5.47
C CYS A 325 34.67 -44.90 -6.17
N ASP A 326 33.80 -45.75 -6.72
CA ASP A 326 34.19 -46.99 -7.40
C ASP A 326 34.85 -46.74 -8.77
N ASN A 327 34.65 -45.56 -9.35
CA ASN A 327 35.10 -45.23 -10.70
C ASN A 327 36.16 -44.12 -10.78
N ILE A 328 36.34 -43.26 -9.76
CA ILE A 328 37.24 -42.09 -9.84
C ILE A 328 38.67 -42.45 -10.25
N GLY A 329 39.24 -43.53 -9.70
CA GLY A 329 40.56 -43.99 -10.09
C GLY A 329 40.62 -44.50 -11.53
N LYS A 330 39.58 -45.20 -12.00
CA LYS A 330 39.48 -45.68 -13.39
C LYS A 330 39.30 -44.51 -14.36
N LEU A 331 38.56 -43.48 -13.97
CA LEU A 331 38.38 -42.28 -14.78
C LEU A 331 39.73 -41.59 -15.03
N LEU A 332 40.51 -41.36 -13.98
CA LEU A 332 41.80 -40.66 -14.05
C LEU A 332 42.93 -41.51 -14.64
N PHE A 333 43.02 -42.79 -14.27
CA PHE A 333 44.18 -43.64 -14.58
C PHE A 333 43.88 -44.82 -15.51
N GLY A 334 42.61 -45.09 -15.82
CA GLY A 334 42.15 -46.15 -16.73
C GLY A 334 41.99 -45.71 -18.18
N GLY A 335 42.28 -44.44 -18.49
CA GLY A 335 42.29 -43.91 -19.86
C GLY A 335 41.02 -43.17 -20.30
N SER A 336 40.04 -42.97 -19.41
CA SER A 336 38.80 -42.25 -19.73
C SER A 336 38.97 -40.73 -19.78
N LEU A 337 39.96 -40.17 -19.05
CA LEU A 337 40.24 -38.73 -19.00
C LEU A 337 41.67 -38.41 -19.48
N PRO A 338 42.04 -38.72 -20.75
CA PRO A 338 43.40 -38.57 -21.24
C PRO A 338 43.89 -37.12 -21.28
N LYS A 339 43.03 -36.11 -21.52
CA LYS A 339 43.45 -34.70 -21.50
C LYS A 339 43.75 -34.24 -20.08
N LEU A 340 42.90 -34.59 -19.11
CA LEU A 340 43.15 -34.30 -17.70
C LEU A 340 44.43 -34.98 -17.20
N LEU A 341 44.63 -36.26 -17.51
CA LEU A 341 45.85 -36.99 -17.14
C LEU A 341 47.10 -36.34 -17.73
N LYS A 342 47.05 -35.92 -19.00
CA LYS A 342 48.15 -35.19 -19.65
C LYS A 342 48.42 -33.85 -18.97
N LYS A 343 47.38 -33.12 -18.55
CA LYS A 343 47.54 -31.87 -17.79
C LYS A 343 48.22 -32.13 -16.45
N LEU A 344 47.86 -33.18 -15.73
CA LEU A 344 48.54 -33.58 -14.48
C LEU A 344 50.02 -33.96 -14.71
N GLN A 345 50.32 -34.68 -15.79
CA GLN A 345 51.69 -35.03 -16.18
C GLN A 345 52.57 -33.83 -16.53
N SER A 346 51.99 -32.64 -16.75
CA SER A 346 52.78 -31.41 -16.96
C SER A 346 53.47 -30.90 -15.70
N VAL A 347 53.01 -31.33 -14.52
CA VAL A 347 53.53 -30.88 -13.22
C VAL A 347 53.90 -32.03 -12.28
N LEU A 348 53.44 -33.25 -12.54
CA LEU A 348 53.72 -34.44 -11.72
C LEU A 348 54.44 -35.53 -12.50
N SER A 349 55.38 -36.20 -11.83
CA SER A 349 56.03 -37.39 -12.38
C SER A 349 55.10 -38.60 -12.37
N SER A 350 55.34 -39.61 -13.22
CA SER A 350 54.57 -40.86 -13.20
C SER A 350 54.62 -41.58 -11.86
N GLN A 351 55.73 -41.48 -11.11
CA GLN A 351 55.83 -42.06 -9.78
C GLN A 351 54.96 -41.33 -8.76
N ALA A 352 54.89 -39.99 -8.83
CA ALA A 352 54.00 -39.18 -8.00
C ALA A 352 52.52 -39.51 -8.28
N LEU A 353 52.16 -39.68 -9.56
CA LEU A 353 50.82 -40.09 -9.96
C LEU A 353 50.45 -41.50 -9.49
N ILE A 354 51.37 -42.46 -9.57
CA ILE A 354 51.18 -43.82 -9.05
C ILE A 354 50.98 -43.79 -7.52
N HIS A 355 51.71 -42.95 -6.81
CA HIS A 355 51.53 -42.76 -5.36
C HIS A 355 50.17 -42.16 -5.03
N ALA A 356 49.80 -41.07 -5.71
CA ALA A 356 48.51 -40.40 -5.50
C ALA A 356 47.30 -41.31 -5.76
N ALA A 357 47.39 -42.17 -6.78
CA ALA A 357 46.34 -43.12 -7.14
C ALA A 357 45.98 -44.10 -6.01
N GLN A 358 46.89 -44.34 -5.05
CA GLN A 358 46.65 -45.25 -3.94
C GLN A 358 45.50 -44.78 -3.07
N GLY A 359 45.38 -43.47 -2.82
CA GLY A 359 44.32 -42.89 -1.98
C GLY A 359 43.30 -42.05 -2.71
N ILE A 360 43.23 -42.12 -4.05
CA ILE A 360 42.38 -41.22 -4.85
C ILE A 360 40.90 -41.28 -4.47
N ASN A 361 40.40 -42.45 -4.09
CA ASN A 361 39.04 -42.66 -3.61
C ASN A 361 38.82 -42.25 -2.15
N TRP A 362 39.87 -42.02 -1.36
CA TRP A 362 39.74 -41.63 0.04
C TRP A 362 39.09 -40.26 0.15
N SER A 363 39.40 -39.36 -0.79
CA SER A 363 38.78 -38.03 -0.91
C SER A 363 37.25 -38.06 -1.00
N LEU A 364 36.68 -39.11 -1.60
CA LEU A 364 35.23 -39.27 -1.73
C LEU A 364 34.65 -40.23 -0.68
N SER A 365 35.39 -41.27 -0.32
CA SER A 365 34.92 -42.28 0.65
C SER A 365 34.83 -41.70 2.05
N THR A 366 35.70 -40.75 2.42
CA THR A 366 35.64 -40.04 3.70
C THR A 366 34.42 -39.13 3.79
N LEU A 367 33.95 -38.52 2.69
CA LEU A 367 32.68 -37.76 2.67
C LEU A 367 31.48 -38.65 3.03
N LEU A 368 31.45 -39.91 2.58
CA LEU A 368 30.38 -40.85 2.94
C LEU A 368 30.30 -41.09 4.46
N THR A 369 31.42 -40.99 5.18
CA THR A 369 31.42 -41.11 6.66
C THR A 369 30.70 -39.96 7.34
N THR A 370 30.64 -38.81 6.66
CA THR A 370 30.02 -37.59 7.16
C THR A 370 28.57 -37.40 6.67
N ASP A 371 28.07 -38.29 5.82
CA ASP A 371 26.70 -38.28 5.25
C ASP A 371 25.65 -38.96 6.17
N GLN A 372 25.97 -39.21 7.45
CA GLN A 372 25.03 -39.85 8.38
C GLN A 372 24.05 -38.84 8.97
N ALA A 373 22.75 -39.19 8.91
CA ALA A 373 21.66 -38.34 9.41
C ALA A 373 21.86 -37.96 10.89
N GLY A 374 21.95 -36.66 11.17
CA GLY A 374 21.77 -36.08 12.50
C GLY A 374 23.02 -35.71 13.31
N VAL A 375 24.26 -35.89 12.82
CA VAL A 375 25.47 -35.57 13.63
C VAL A 375 26.54 -34.74 12.90
N SER A 376 26.71 -34.86 11.58
CA SER A 376 27.85 -34.24 10.84
C SER A 376 27.48 -33.28 9.71
N THR A 377 26.25 -33.29 9.22
CA THR A 377 25.83 -32.46 8.06
C THR A 377 25.88 -30.95 8.33
N GLY A 378 25.83 -30.51 9.59
CA GLY A 378 25.94 -29.08 9.94
C GLY A 378 27.38 -28.53 9.98
N VAL A 379 28.39 -29.40 9.98
CA VAL A 379 29.82 -29.02 10.04
C VAL A 379 30.48 -29.10 8.66
N VAL A 380 30.01 -30.00 7.79
CA VAL A 380 30.53 -30.19 6.43
C VAL A 380 29.74 -29.32 5.45
N GLU A 381 30.32 -28.21 4.99
CA GLU A 381 29.66 -27.23 4.11
C GLU A 381 29.13 -27.88 2.82
N THR A 382 29.88 -28.84 2.29
CA THR A 382 29.54 -29.59 1.08
C THR A 382 28.22 -30.37 1.21
N LEU A 383 27.99 -30.98 2.37
CA LEU A 383 26.80 -31.79 2.62
C LEU A 383 25.67 -31.00 3.31
N ALA A 384 25.97 -29.82 3.86
CA ALA A 384 25.03 -28.93 4.54
C ALA A 384 24.00 -28.24 3.63
N VAL A 385 24.05 -28.48 2.32
CA VAL A 385 23.15 -27.87 1.33
C VAL A 385 22.10 -28.86 0.83
N PRO A 386 20.97 -28.38 0.28
CA PRO A 386 20.04 -29.25 -0.42
C PRO A 386 20.65 -29.78 -1.72
N VAL A 387 20.26 -30.99 -2.12
CA VAL A 387 20.59 -31.58 -3.43
C VAL A 387 20.28 -30.58 -4.54
N ALA A 388 19.14 -29.90 -4.50
CA ALA A 388 18.87 -28.81 -5.42
C ALA A 388 18.01 -27.73 -4.75
N PHE A 389 18.15 -26.50 -5.22
CA PHE A 389 17.25 -25.40 -4.85
C PHE A 389 16.89 -24.56 -6.08
N GLN A 390 15.81 -23.80 -5.97
CA GLN A 390 15.23 -23.07 -7.09
C GLN A 390 15.21 -21.57 -6.80
N MET A 391 15.43 -20.77 -7.85
CA MET A 391 15.27 -19.32 -7.87
C MET A 391 14.32 -18.94 -9.01
N GLU A 392 13.27 -18.18 -8.71
CA GLU A 392 12.30 -17.73 -9.72
C GLU A 392 12.41 -16.22 -9.97
N PHE A 393 12.35 -15.83 -11.24
CA PHE A 393 12.42 -14.46 -11.71
C PHE A 393 11.18 -14.15 -12.53
N ALA A 394 10.24 -13.40 -11.96
CA ALA A 394 9.05 -12.93 -12.67
C ALA A 394 9.34 -11.60 -13.40
N TRP A 395 8.77 -11.43 -14.59
CA TRP A 395 8.77 -10.15 -15.30
C TRP A 395 7.55 -9.32 -14.87
N ASP A 396 7.71 -8.39 -13.92
CA ASP A 396 6.65 -7.41 -13.63
C ASP A 396 6.94 -6.07 -14.31
N MET A 397 5.98 -5.56 -15.07
CA MET A 397 6.06 -4.26 -15.72
C MET A 397 5.86 -3.18 -14.66
N ILE A 398 6.84 -2.30 -14.44
CA ILE A 398 6.58 -1.14 -13.59
C ILE A 398 5.98 0.00 -14.41
N ALA A 399 4.93 0.63 -13.90
CA ALA A 399 4.24 1.73 -14.57
C ALA A 399 3.98 2.86 -13.58
N GLN A 400 4.06 4.09 -14.09
CA GLN A 400 3.71 5.27 -13.32
C GLN A 400 2.19 5.25 -13.03
N ARG A 401 1.82 5.39 -11.76
CA ARG A 401 0.42 5.35 -11.33
C ARG A 401 -0.13 6.77 -11.22
N THR A 402 -1.29 6.99 -11.82
CA THR A 402 -2.01 8.27 -11.76
C THR A 402 -3.28 8.11 -10.95
N LEU A 403 -3.52 9.07 -10.06
CA LEU A 403 -4.71 9.17 -9.21
C LEU A 403 -5.54 10.37 -9.65
N GLU A 404 -6.85 10.20 -9.66
CA GLU A 404 -7.83 11.25 -9.86
C GLU A 404 -8.70 11.34 -8.60
N LEU A 405 -8.42 12.33 -7.75
CA LEU A 405 -9.12 12.52 -6.48
C LEU A 405 -10.37 13.39 -6.69
N LEU A 406 -11.51 12.92 -6.19
CA LEU A 406 -12.82 13.56 -6.31
C LEU A 406 -13.32 14.01 -4.93
N PRO A 407 -13.91 15.21 -4.80
CA PRO A 407 -14.50 15.68 -3.55
C PRO A 407 -15.71 14.84 -3.13
N ASP A 408 -16.22 15.07 -1.92
CA ASP A 408 -17.42 14.40 -1.45
C ASP A 408 -18.63 14.79 -2.32
N PRO A 409 -19.28 13.82 -2.99
CA PRO A 409 -20.43 14.10 -3.83
C PRO A 409 -21.58 14.73 -3.05
N ALA A 410 -21.72 14.47 -1.75
CA ALA A 410 -22.76 15.07 -0.92
C ALA A 410 -22.57 16.60 -0.78
N HIS A 411 -21.34 17.09 -0.66
CA HIS A 411 -21.05 18.53 -0.57
C HIS A 411 -21.06 19.23 -1.93
N GLY A 412 -20.63 18.53 -2.98
CA GLY A 412 -20.59 19.10 -4.34
C GLY A 412 -19.39 20.03 -4.59
N GLY A 413 -18.38 19.99 -3.73
CA GLY A 413 -17.12 20.71 -3.84
C GLY A 413 -16.15 20.28 -2.74
N TRP A 414 -14.89 20.70 -2.83
CA TRP A 414 -13.93 20.47 -1.74
C TRP A 414 -14.28 21.30 -0.49
N PRO A 415 -13.91 20.84 0.73
CA PRO A 415 -14.10 21.60 1.95
C PRO A 415 -13.47 23.00 1.84
N VAL A 416 -14.19 24.04 2.28
CA VAL A 416 -13.72 25.43 2.20
C VAL A 416 -12.43 25.66 3.01
N ALA A 417 -12.25 24.90 4.09
CA ALA A 417 -11.05 24.98 4.93
C ALA A 417 -9.86 24.15 4.39
N ALA A 418 -10.02 23.43 3.26
CA ALA A 418 -9.00 22.53 2.74
C ALA A 418 -7.74 23.28 2.28
N GLN A 419 -6.59 22.85 2.80
CA GLN A 419 -5.27 23.44 2.52
C GLN A 419 -4.28 22.44 1.96
N THR A 420 -4.34 21.17 2.37
CA THR A 420 -3.42 20.15 1.87
C THR A 420 -4.13 18.82 1.67
N CYS A 421 -3.80 18.12 0.58
CA CYS A 421 -4.16 16.73 0.38
C CYS A 421 -2.91 15.86 0.51
N GLU A 422 -2.99 14.82 1.35
CA GLU A 422 -1.94 13.83 1.58
C GLU A 422 -2.42 12.46 1.12
N VAL A 423 -1.63 11.79 0.29
CA VAL A 423 -1.87 10.41 -0.12
C VAL A 423 -0.71 9.54 0.33
N GLN A 424 -1.00 8.68 1.28
CA GLN A 424 -0.12 7.59 1.69
C GLN A 424 -0.45 6.37 0.85
N TRP A 425 0.58 5.69 0.34
CA TRP A 425 0.40 4.55 -0.56
C TRP A 425 1.36 3.42 -0.22
N SER A 426 0.92 2.19 -0.50
CA SER A 426 1.75 0.99 -0.51
C SER A 426 1.44 0.13 -1.73
N CYS A 427 2.47 -0.45 -2.34
CA CYS A 427 2.37 -1.33 -3.49
C CYS A 427 3.52 -2.34 -3.45
N GLY A 428 3.22 -3.60 -3.18
CA GLY A 428 4.25 -4.61 -2.91
C GLY A 428 5.10 -4.23 -1.69
N THR A 429 6.41 -4.08 -1.88
CA THR A 429 7.36 -3.63 -0.83
C THR A 429 7.58 -2.12 -0.81
N SER A 430 7.03 -1.39 -1.79
CA SER A 430 7.21 0.06 -1.91
C SER A 430 6.13 0.77 -1.10
N THR A 431 6.53 1.81 -0.37
CA THR A 431 5.61 2.68 0.36
C THR A 431 6.05 4.12 0.19
N GLY A 432 5.12 5.04 0.21
CA GLY A 432 5.44 6.45 0.08
C GLY A 432 4.30 7.36 0.45
N MET A 433 4.57 8.66 0.37
CA MET A 433 3.59 9.71 0.59
C MET A 433 3.79 10.80 -0.45
N VAL A 434 2.70 11.28 -1.03
CA VAL A 434 2.70 12.45 -1.91
C VAL A 434 1.71 13.46 -1.35
N THR A 435 2.08 14.74 -1.44
CA THR A 435 1.30 15.85 -0.90
C THR A 435 1.10 16.91 -1.96
N THR A 436 -0.08 17.51 -2.00
CA THR A 436 -0.36 18.70 -2.82
C THR A 436 -1.04 19.78 -1.99
N GLU A 437 -0.71 21.03 -2.29
CA GLU A 437 -1.44 22.17 -1.76
C GLU A 437 -2.83 22.26 -2.41
N MET A 438 -3.81 22.65 -1.61
CA MET A 438 -5.18 22.93 -2.01
C MET A 438 -5.46 24.40 -1.76
N GLN A 439 -6.19 25.03 -2.67
CA GLN A 439 -6.50 26.45 -2.61
C GLN A 439 -7.93 26.69 -2.06
N GLY A 440 -8.40 25.91 -1.07
CA GLY A 440 -9.61 26.18 -0.23
C GLY A 440 -10.90 26.69 -0.90
N LEU A 441 -11.03 26.61 -2.22
CA LEU A 441 -12.15 27.14 -2.96
C LEU A 441 -13.08 25.96 -3.23
N LEU A 442 -14.39 26.15 -3.00
CA LEU A 442 -15.45 25.27 -3.49
C LEU A 442 -15.26 25.11 -5.00
N THR A 443 -14.43 24.15 -5.37
CA THR A 443 -14.17 23.72 -6.74
C THR A 443 -14.58 22.27 -6.76
N ALA A 444 -15.22 21.86 -7.86
CA ALA A 444 -15.58 20.47 -8.08
C ALA A 444 -14.53 19.74 -8.93
N SER A 445 -13.45 20.43 -9.32
CA SER A 445 -12.41 19.89 -10.19
C SER A 445 -11.65 18.77 -9.49
N PRO A 446 -11.49 17.61 -10.16
CA PRO A 446 -10.67 16.53 -9.63
C PRO A 446 -9.22 16.99 -9.47
N ILE A 447 -8.54 16.47 -8.44
CA ILE A 447 -7.10 16.67 -8.26
C ILE A 447 -6.40 15.48 -8.88
N THR A 448 -5.64 15.72 -9.95
CA THR A 448 -4.80 14.70 -10.57
C THR A 448 -3.45 14.66 -9.86
N MET A 449 -3.03 13.47 -9.43
CA MET A 449 -1.71 13.26 -8.84
C MET A 449 -1.02 12.07 -9.49
N THR A 450 0.29 12.11 -9.53
CA THR A 450 1.12 11.01 -10.04
C THR A 450 2.01 10.51 -8.92
N LEU A 451 1.99 9.20 -8.68
CA LEU A 451 2.89 8.61 -7.69
C LEU A 451 4.33 8.71 -8.20
N PRO A 452 5.31 9.08 -7.33
CA PRO A 452 6.67 9.40 -7.76
C PRO A 452 7.44 8.18 -8.27
N ASP A 453 7.06 6.98 -7.82
CA ASP A 453 7.72 5.73 -8.19
C ASP A 453 7.02 5.04 -9.36
N PHE A 454 7.80 4.36 -10.19
CA PHE A 454 7.26 3.38 -11.13
C PHE A 454 6.94 2.11 -10.34
N LEU A 455 5.65 1.79 -10.22
CA LEU A 455 5.17 0.72 -9.34
C LEU A 455 4.81 -0.52 -10.14
N PRO A 456 5.01 -1.73 -9.57
CA PRO A 456 4.70 -2.98 -10.26
C PRO A 456 3.22 -3.01 -10.72
N ALA A 457 2.98 -3.30 -12.00
CA ALA A 457 1.66 -3.31 -12.63
C ALA A 457 0.74 -4.36 -11.99
N SER A 458 1.30 -5.53 -11.65
CA SER A 458 0.54 -6.64 -11.09
C SER A 458 0.25 -6.51 -9.58
N SER A 459 0.98 -5.65 -8.88
CA SER A 459 0.83 -5.50 -7.42
C SER A 459 -0.37 -4.63 -7.06
N PRO A 460 -1.22 -5.07 -6.10
CA PRO A 460 -2.31 -4.27 -5.59
C PRO A 460 -1.79 -2.98 -4.94
N LEU A 461 -2.41 -1.86 -5.28
CA LEU A 461 -2.19 -0.57 -4.65
C LEU A 461 -3.13 -0.43 -3.43
N GLN A 462 -2.58 -0.02 -2.30
CA GLN A 462 -3.35 0.44 -1.14
C GLN A 462 -3.09 1.92 -0.92
N LEU A 463 -4.15 2.66 -0.59
CA LEU A 463 -4.12 4.11 -0.44
C LEU A 463 -4.85 4.53 0.83
N VAL A 464 -4.28 5.53 1.52
CA VAL A 464 -4.99 6.35 2.49
C VAL A 464 -4.87 7.79 2.03
N VAL A 465 -6.01 8.39 1.69
CA VAL A 465 -6.09 9.78 1.24
C VAL A 465 -6.73 10.62 2.33
N LYS A 466 -6.11 11.76 2.66
CA LYS A 466 -6.60 12.73 3.65
C LYS A 466 -6.56 14.14 3.08
N VAL A 467 -7.63 14.89 3.29
CA VAL A 467 -7.67 16.34 3.10
C VAL A 467 -7.65 17.00 4.46
N LEU A 468 -6.78 18.00 4.60
CA LEU A 468 -6.46 18.63 5.86
C LEU A 468 -6.62 20.15 5.78
N ASP A 469 -6.97 20.77 6.90
CA ASP A 469 -6.99 22.22 7.05
C ASP A 469 -5.57 22.80 7.34
N ALA A 470 -5.48 24.13 7.51
CA ALA A 470 -4.22 24.83 7.81
C ALA A 470 -3.52 24.35 9.10
N LYS A 471 -4.26 23.69 9.99
CA LYS A 471 -3.79 23.18 11.28
C LYS A 471 -3.66 21.66 11.31
N ARG A 472 -3.82 21.00 10.15
CA ARG A 472 -3.75 19.55 9.96
C ARG A 472 -4.90 18.75 10.57
N ALA A 473 -6.05 19.37 10.82
CA ALA A 473 -7.28 18.64 11.15
C ALA A 473 -7.82 17.95 9.88
N ILE A 474 -8.35 16.74 10.03
CA ILE A 474 -8.89 15.96 8.90
C ILE A 474 -10.27 16.48 8.53
N LEU A 475 -10.40 16.97 7.31
CA LEU A 475 -11.66 17.45 6.72
C LEU A 475 -12.34 16.40 5.85
N ALA A 476 -11.55 15.56 5.17
CA ALA A 476 -12.06 14.45 4.38
C ALA A 476 -11.05 13.31 4.35
N GLN A 477 -11.53 12.07 4.26
CA GLN A 477 -10.64 10.92 4.12
C GLN A 477 -11.30 9.76 3.37
N THR A 478 -10.46 8.90 2.80
CA THR A 478 -10.86 7.60 2.29
C THR A 478 -9.68 6.63 2.30
N ALA A 479 -9.99 5.34 2.31
CA ALA A 479 -9.00 4.27 2.19
C ALA A 479 -9.44 3.32 1.08
N ILE A 480 -8.50 2.96 0.21
CA ILE A 480 -8.71 1.96 -0.84
C ILE A 480 -7.74 0.82 -0.60
N GLU A 481 -8.27 -0.40 -0.59
CA GLU A 481 -7.48 -1.61 -0.46
C GLU A 481 -7.51 -2.38 -1.79
N ASN A 482 -6.34 -2.90 -2.17
CA ASN A 482 -6.19 -3.93 -3.20
C ASN A 482 -6.77 -3.61 -4.59
N THR A 483 -6.40 -2.46 -5.15
CA THR A 483 -6.81 -2.08 -6.53
C THR A 483 -5.65 -2.15 -7.53
N SER A 484 -5.96 -2.48 -8.78
CA SER A 484 -5.02 -2.51 -9.92
C SER A 484 -5.36 -1.48 -11.00
N ALA A 485 -6.40 -0.65 -10.81
CA ALA A 485 -6.83 0.33 -11.81
C ALA A 485 -5.81 1.47 -12.03
N ASN A 486 -5.68 1.95 -13.27
CA ASN A 486 -4.85 3.10 -13.64
C ASN A 486 -5.43 3.79 -14.91
N PRO A 487 -5.81 5.09 -14.87
CA PRO A 487 -5.84 5.95 -13.69
C PRO A 487 -6.86 5.45 -12.66
N LEU A 488 -6.57 5.66 -11.38
CA LEU A 488 -7.47 5.30 -10.29
C LEU A 488 -8.27 6.52 -9.84
N GLN A 489 -9.59 6.41 -9.92
CA GLN A 489 -10.50 7.42 -9.37
C GLN A 489 -10.75 7.15 -7.88
N VAL A 490 -10.63 8.19 -7.07
CA VAL A 490 -10.74 8.10 -5.61
C VAL A 490 -11.68 9.20 -5.11
N THR A 491 -12.87 8.80 -4.65
CA THR A 491 -13.83 9.74 -4.05
C THR A 491 -13.63 9.79 -2.55
N LEU A 492 -13.48 11.00 -2.01
CA LEU A 492 -13.35 11.23 -0.57
C LEU A 492 -14.70 11.38 0.12
N CYS A 493 -14.74 11.10 1.42
CA CYS A 493 -15.88 11.36 2.29
C CYS A 493 -15.49 12.45 3.30
N GLU A 494 -16.26 13.52 3.37
CA GLU A 494 -16.04 14.62 4.30
C GLU A 494 -16.45 14.25 5.73
N SER A 495 -15.71 14.78 6.69
CA SER A 495 -15.96 14.59 8.12
C SER A 495 -16.68 15.81 8.69
N VAL A 496 -17.65 15.57 9.56
CA VAL A 496 -18.33 16.65 10.29
C VAL A 496 -17.37 17.21 11.35
N PRO A 497 -17.05 18.53 11.32
CA PRO A 497 -16.15 19.14 12.31
C PRO A 497 -16.70 18.97 13.73
N ALA A 498 -15.85 18.55 14.68
CA ALA A 498 -16.23 18.51 16.09
C ALA A 498 -16.39 19.95 16.64
N LEU A 499 -17.38 20.15 17.51
CA LEU A 499 -17.61 21.41 18.20
C LEU A 499 -17.20 21.29 19.67
N ASP A 500 -16.55 22.32 20.18
CA ASP A 500 -16.04 22.45 21.54
C ASP A 500 -16.04 23.93 21.99
N GLU A 501 -15.58 24.19 23.21
CA GLU A 501 -15.52 25.53 23.81
C GLU A 501 -14.60 26.53 23.06
N HIS A 502 -13.79 26.04 22.14
CA HIS A 502 -12.89 26.86 21.32
C HIS A 502 -13.36 27.01 19.87
N SER A 503 -14.50 26.41 19.52
CA SER A 503 -15.05 26.46 18.18
C SER A 503 -15.53 27.88 17.85
N THR A 504 -14.85 28.51 16.90
CA THR A 504 -15.18 29.84 16.38
C THR A 504 -15.40 29.80 14.88
N TYR A 505 -16.40 30.55 14.42
CA TYR A 505 -16.74 30.65 13.01
C TYR A 505 -16.05 31.86 12.37
N LEU A 506 -15.37 31.65 11.25
CA LEU A 506 -14.79 32.73 10.45
C LEU A 506 -15.51 32.89 9.12
N PRO A 507 -15.68 34.12 8.61
CA PRO A 507 -16.27 34.34 7.31
C PRO A 507 -15.25 33.92 6.25
N VAL A 508 -15.63 32.95 5.44
CA VAL A 508 -14.74 32.35 4.43
C VAL A 508 -15.15 32.76 3.01
N LEU A 509 -16.45 32.81 2.74
CA LEU A 509 -16.99 33.11 1.42
C LEU A 509 -18.14 34.12 1.50
N GLN A 510 -18.28 34.92 0.47
CA GLN A 510 -19.43 35.78 0.21
C GLN A 510 -19.94 35.55 -1.21
N LEU A 511 -21.25 35.71 -1.41
CA LEU A 511 -21.85 35.66 -2.73
C LEU A 511 -21.54 36.93 -3.51
N ALA A 512 -21.11 36.77 -4.75
CA ALA A 512 -20.94 37.84 -5.70
C ALA A 512 -21.62 37.55 -7.03
N TYR A 513 -21.87 38.60 -7.80
CA TYR A 513 -22.47 38.52 -9.12
C TYR A 513 -21.55 39.21 -10.14
N ASP A 514 -21.36 38.57 -11.29
CA ASP A 514 -20.74 39.16 -12.47
C ASP A 514 -21.64 38.99 -13.69
N SER A 515 -21.74 40.01 -14.54
CA SER A 515 -22.66 39.98 -15.68
C SER A 515 -22.32 38.94 -16.75
N ALA A 516 -21.07 38.48 -16.83
CA ALA A 516 -20.62 37.49 -17.80
C ALA A 516 -20.68 36.06 -17.24
N THR A 517 -20.32 35.85 -15.97
CA THR A 517 -20.25 34.52 -15.34
C THR A 517 -21.37 34.23 -14.35
N GLY A 518 -22.26 35.20 -14.09
CA GLY A 518 -23.33 35.18 -13.10
C GLY A 518 -22.84 35.02 -11.66
N TYR A 519 -23.62 34.32 -10.83
CA TYR A 519 -23.32 34.15 -9.41
C TYR A 519 -22.12 33.23 -9.16
N ARG A 520 -21.25 33.62 -8.24
CA ARG A 520 -20.12 32.82 -7.75
C ARG A 520 -19.84 33.09 -6.28
N TRP A 521 -19.20 32.13 -5.63
CA TRP A 521 -18.56 32.35 -4.34
C TRP A 521 -17.21 33.08 -4.54
N GLU A 522 -16.92 34.04 -3.68
CA GLU A 522 -15.60 34.69 -3.58
C GLU A 522 -15.21 34.84 -2.11
N SER A 523 -13.93 35.13 -1.82
CA SER A 523 -13.46 35.31 -0.44
C SER A 523 -14.23 36.43 0.26
N ALA A 524 -14.69 36.14 1.49
CA ALA A 524 -15.41 37.12 2.27
C ALA A 524 -14.54 38.37 2.57
N THR A 525 -15.13 39.55 2.44
CA THR A 525 -14.47 40.82 2.75
C THR A 525 -14.84 41.33 4.14
N SER A 526 -14.04 42.26 4.68
CA SER A 526 -14.33 42.89 5.98
C SER A 526 -15.50 43.87 5.94
N ASN A 527 -16.05 44.19 4.76
CA ASN A 527 -17.18 45.09 4.62
C ASN A 527 -18.47 44.30 4.89
N ALA A 528 -19.13 44.58 6.00
CA ALA A 528 -20.25 43.81 6.53
C ALA A 528 -21.39 44.77 6.86
N GLY A 529 -22.55 44.55 6.26
CA GLY A 529 -23.74 45.34 6.49
C GLY A 529 -24.37 45.03 7.86
N THR A 530 -25.10 46.01 8.40
CA THR A 530 -25.91 45.87 9.61
C THR A 530 -27.34 46.32 9.33
N ILE A 531 -28.21 46.26 10.33
CA ILE A 531 -29.61 46.72 10.19
C ILE A 531 -29.71 48.18 9.70
N ALA A 532 -28.67 49.00 9.89
CA ALA A 532 -28.61 50.37 9.41
C ALA A 532 -28.56 50.50 7.87
N ASN A 533 -28.23 49.42 7.15
CA ASN A 533 -28.22 49.39 5.69
C ASN A 533 -29.60 49.19 5.07
N LEU A 534 -30.62 48.87 5.86
CA LEU A 534 -31.98 48.66 5.36
C LEU A 534 -32.69 50.00 5.08
N ASP A 535 -33.36 50.09 3.93
CA ASP A 535 -34.22 51.19 3.52
C ASP A 535 -35.53 50.66 2.91
N CYS A 536 -36.64 51.02 3.55
CA CYS A 536 -37.99 50.61 3.17
C CYS A 536 -38.71 51.61 2.24
N SER A 537 -37.99 52.56 1.63
CA SER A 537 -38.54 53.47 0.63
C SER A 537 -38.96 52.72 -0.65
N ASN A 538 -40.01 53.19 -1.32
CA ASN A 538 -40.45 52.67 -2.64
C ASN A 538 -39.72 53.36 -3.80
N VAL A 539 -38.54 53.94 -3.55
CA VAL A 539 -37.78 54.73 -4.52
C VAL A 539 -36.39 54.12 -4.65
N GLY A 540 -35.90 53.98 -5.89
CA GLY A 540 -34.58 53.40 -6.13
C GLY A 540 -34.55 51.89 -5.98
N ARG A 541 -33.40 51.37 -5.54
CA ARG A 541 -33.09 49.95 -5.34
C ARG A 541 -32.63 49.75 -3.91
N SER A 542 -33.55 49.43 -3.01
CA SER A 542 -33.28 49.37 -1.57
C SER A 542 -33.76 48.07 -0.95
N LEU A 543 -32.91 47.44 -0.12
CA LEU A 543 -33.27 46.30 0.72
C LEU A 543 -34.04 46.79 1.95
N CYS A 544 -35.24 46.28 2.18
CA CYS A 544 -36.09 46.66 3.33
C CYS A 544 -36.12 45.59 4.42
N GLU A 545 -36.16 44.30 4.05
CA GLU A 545 -36.28 43.21 5.02
C GLU A 545 -35.64 41.91 4.51
N LEU A 546 -35.05 41.14 5.42
CA LEU A 546 -34.50 39.80 5.19
C LEU A 546 -35.40 38.79 5.91
N THR A 547 -36.12 37.93 5.18
CA THR A 547 -37.25 37.18 5.78
C THR A 547 -36.86 35.80 6.27
N ALA A 548 -36.19 34.99 5.45
CA ALA A 548 -35.81 33.62 5.80
C ALA A 548 -34.68 33.10 4.91
N ILE A 549 -33.86 32.19 5.44
CA ILE A 549 -32.93 31.32 4.72
C ILE A 549 -33.06 29.90 5.26
N SER A 550 -33.06 28.90 4.40
CA SER A 550 -33.14 27.49 4.78
C SER A 550 -32.32 26.62 3.83
N TYR A 551 -31.84 25.47 4.33
CA TYR A 551 -31.00 24.53 3.59
C TYR A 551 -31.71 23.21 3.30
N ASN A 552 -31.61 22.71 2.07
CA ASN A 552 -32.00 21.35 1.71
C ASN A 552 -30.75 20.53 1.37
N SER A 553 -30.50 19.47 2.14
CA SER A 553 -29.32 18.62 2.03
C SER A 553 -29.31 17.74 0.78
N VAL A 554 -30.46 17.27 0.33
CA VAL A 554 -30.59 16.41 -0.86
C VAL A 554 -30.39 17.24 -2.13
N ALA A 555 -31.04 18.40 -2.20
CA ALA A 555 -30.93 19.36 -3.30
C ALA A 555 -29.63 20.16 -3.29
N LYS A 556 -28.85 20.11 -2.19
CA LYS A 556 -27.60 20.88 -2.00
C LYS A 556 -27.81 22.36 -2.30
N SER A 557 -28.92 22.89 -1.81
CA SER A 557 -29.41 24.21 -2.18
C SER A 557 -29.86 25.00 -0.96
N LEU A 558 -29.56 26.30 -0.99
CA LEU A 558 -30.13 27.28 -0.08
C LEU A 558 -31.34 27.92 -0.74
N ALA A 559 -32.44 28.00 -0.01
CA ALA A 559 -33.59 28.81 -0.36
C ALA A 559 -33.63 30.03 0.56
N PHE A 560 -33.89 31.21 0.01
CA PHE A 560 -33.94 32.44 0.79
C PHE A 560 -34.93 33.44 0.21
N SER A 561 -35.35 34.38 1.03
CA SER A 561 -36.32 35.40 0.67
C SER A 561 -36.01 36.72 1.34
N TRP A 562 -36.37 37.81 0.67
CA TRP A 562 -36.19 39.17 1.14
C TRP A 562 -37.24 40.10 0.57
N ARG A 563 -37.30 41.33 1.08
CA ARG A 563 -38.16 42.41 0.59
C ARG A 563 -37.32 43.58 0.11
N ALA A 564 -37.57 44.04 -1.11
CA ALA A 564 -36.86 45.19 -1.68
C ALA A 564 -37.69 45.97 -2.72
N SER A 565 -37.35 47.25 -2.92
CA SER A 565 -37.87 48.11 -3.99
C SER A 565 -36.98 48.03 -5.24
N GLY A 566 -37.49 48.44 -6.40
CA GLY A 566 -36.69 48.44 -7.64
C GLY A 566 -36.37 47.04 -8.16
N GLN A 567 -37.17 46.04 -7.76
CA GLN A 567 -37.12 44.69 -8.31
C GLN A 567 -37.40 44.72 -9.82
N VAL A 568 -36.74 43.82 -10.56
CA VAL A 568 -36.86 43.74 -12.03
C VAL A 568 -37.97 42.77 -12.45
N VAL A 569 -38.89 42.46 -11.53
CA VAL A 569 -40.05 41.58 -11.71
C VAL A 569 -41.35 42.31 -11.38
N PRO A 570 -42.48 42.01 -12.05
CA PRO A 570 -43.77 42.59 -11.71
C PRO A 570 -44.31 42.06 -10.38
N PRO A 571 -45.20 42.80 -9.70
CA PRO A 571 -46.02 42.21 -8.63
C PRO A 571 -46.80 40.99 -9.13
N SER A 572 -46.95 39.97 -8.30
CA SER A 572 -47.71 38.77 -8.63
C SER A 572 -49.14 39.14 -9.04
N GLY A 573 -49.61 38.58 -10.17
CA GLY A 573 -50.89 38.95 -10.80
C GLY A 573 -50.86 40.21 -11.68
N SER A 574 -49.70 40.87 -11.84
CA SER A 574 -49.48 42.00 -12.74
C SER A 574 -48.49 41.66 -13.86
N GLN A 575 -48.57 42.39 -14.97
CA GLN A 575 -47.58 42.34 -16.06
C GLN A 575 -46.63 43.55 -16.07
N THR A 576 -46.86 44.54 -15.20
CA THR A 576 -46.07 45.77 -15.14
C THR A 576 -45.13 45.77 -13.94
N VAL A 577 -43.86 46.07 -14.19
CA VAL A 577 -42.85 46.29 -13.14
C VAL A 577 -43.22 47.54 -12.34
N SER A 578 -43.06 47.47 -11.03
CA SER A 578 -43.42 48.50 -10.05
C SER A 578 -42.20 48.87 -9.21
N SER A 579 -42.10 50.11 -8.74
CA SER A 579 -41.07 50.51 -7.78
C SER A 579 -41.41 50.13 -6.33
N GLN A 580 -42.56 49.49 -6.11
CA GLN A 580 -43.00 49.05 -4.79
C GLN A 580 -42.05 48.02 -4.19
N GLN A 581 -42.03 47.97 -2.86
CA GLN A 581 -41.36 46.95 -2.07
C GLN A 581 -42.06 45.59 -2.23
N LEU A 582 -41.37 44.63 -2.86
CA LEU A 582 -41.87 43.28 -3.11
C LEU A 582 -41.03 42.23 -2.36
N TYR A 583 -41.67 41.18 -1.88
CA TYR A 583 -41.01 39.99 -1.38
C TYR A 583 -40.63 39.08 -2.55
N VAL A 584 -39.37 38.65 -2.60
CA VAL A 584 -38.84 37.79 -3.67
C VAL A 584 -38.17 36.57 -3.05
N PRO A 585 -38.60 35.35 -3.39
CA PRO A 585 -37.89 34.12 -3.06
C PRO A 585 -36.87 33.77 -4.16
N GLN A 586 -35.78 33.12 -3.77
CA GLN A 586 -34.76 32.58 -4.66
C GLN A 586 -34.13 31.33 -4.04
N ALA A 587 -33.62 30.43 -4.87
CA ALA A 587 -32.77 29.32 -4.44
C ALA A 587 -31.48 29.26 -5.27
N MET A 588 -30.42 28.68 -4.71
CA MET A 588 -29.14 28.43 -5.38
C MET A 588 -28.35 27.30 -4.74
N SER A 589 -27.38 26.76 -5.46
CA SER A 589 -26.54 25.67 -4.95
C SER A 589 -25.56 26.17 -3.89
N ILE A 590 -25.28 25.34 -2.87
CA ILE A 590 -24.15 25.56 -1.95
C ILE A 590 -22.80 25.15 -2.55
N GLY A 591 -22.80 24.35 -3.62
CA GLY A 591 -21.60 23.82 -4.23
C GLY A 591 -20.75 24.88 -4.94
N ALA A 592 -19.72 24.41 -5.65
CA ALA A 592 -18.76 25.23 -6.38
C ALA A 592 -19.36 26.26 -7.34
N ALA A 593 -20.50 25.93 -7.95
CA ALA A 593 -21.21 26.78 -8.88
C ALA A 593 -22.61 27.08 -8.34
N PRO A 594 -22.84 28.23 -7.65
CA PRO A 594 -24.16 28.61 -7.14
C PRO A 594 -25.25 28.57 -8.21
N GLN A 595 -24.88 28.89 -9.45
CA GLN A 595 -25.79 28.88 -10.59
C GLN A 595 -26.34 27.51 -10.98
N ALA A 596 -25.71 26.40 -10.58
CA ALA A 596 -26.14 25.06 -10.95
C ALA A 596 -27.57 24.73 -10.49
N ALA A 597 -28.00 25.34 -9.38
CA ALA A 597 -29.36 25.23 -8.84
C ALA A 597 -30.04 26.60 -8.68
N LEU A 598 -29.65 27.60 -9.48
CA LEU A 598 -30.25 28.94 -9.39
C LEU A 598 -31.71 28.92 -9.84
N GLN A 599 -32.63 29.13 -8.90
CA GLN A 599 -34.05 29.30 -9.17
C GLN A 599 -34.50 30.70 -8.81
N THR A 600 -35.08 31.41 -9.79
CA THR A 600 -35.58 32.78 -9.61
C THR A 600 -37.10 32.83 -9.74
N SER A 601 -37.76 33.69 -8.95
CA SER A 601 -39.18 33.95 -9.13
C SER A 601 -39.45 34.91 -10.29
N ASP A 602 -40.48 34.63 -11.08
CA ASP A 602 -40.91 35.49 -12.21
C ASP A 602 -41.71 36.72 -11.74
N CYS A 603 -42.10 36.77 -10.46
CA CYS A 603 -42.87 37.87 -9.89
C CYS A 603 -42.49 38.13 -8.43
N GLY A 604 -42.87 39.29 -7.91
CA GLY A 604 -42.71 39.63 -6.49
C GLY A 604 -44.03 39.66 -5.74
N TYR A 605 -44.02 39.30 -4.46
CA TYR A 605 -45.23 39.20 -3.63
C TYR A 605 -45.40 40.45 -2.77
N LEU A 606 -46.65 40.89 -2.57
CA LEU A 606 -46.98 42.04 -1.71
C LEU A 606 -47.07 41.66 -0.23
N GLN A 607 -47.38 40.39 0.04
CA GLN A 607 -47.41 39.80 1.37
C GLN A 607 -46.13 39.01 1.62
N ARG A 608 -45.76 38.84 2.89
CA ARG A 608 -44.56 38.09 3.26
C ARG A 608 -44.65 36.66 2.72
N THR A 609 -43.58 36.22 2.08
CA THR A 609 -43.38 34.84 1.67
C THR A 609 -41.98 34.37 2.07
N LEU A 610 -41.82 33.07 2.16
CA LEU A 610 -40.57 32.37 2.48
C LEU A 610 -40.63 30.96 1.90
N ILE A 611 -39.49 30.28 1.93
CA ILE A 611 -39.37 28.85 1.65
C ILE A 611 -38.83 28.21 2.91
N ALA A 612 -39.46 27.12 3.37
CA ALA A 612 -38.91 26.22 4.37
C ALA A 612 -38.44 24.94 3.67
N CYS A 613 -37.19 24.56 3.92
CA CYS A 613 -36.59 23.35 3.35
C CYS A 613 -36.75 22.15 4.28
N GLY A 614 -37.02 21.00 3.71
CA GLY A 614 -36.94 19.69 4.36
C GLY A 614 -35.59 19.01 4.10
N SER A 615 -35.36 17.90 4.79
CA SER A 615 -34.08 17.18 4.79
C SER A 615 -34.07 15.89 3.99
N ASP A 616 -35.24 15.36 3.60
CA ASP A 616 -35.36 13.97 3.16
C ASP A 616 -35.45 13.81 1.64
N SER A 617 -35.81 14.88 0.92
CA SER A 617 -35.96 14.89 -0.54
C SER A 617 -35.78 16.29 -1.12
N ASP A 618 -35.39 16.38 -2.39
CA ASP A 618 -35.32 17.64 -3.16
C ASP A 618 -36.71 18.25 -3.46
N ALA A 619 -37.77 17.45 -3.34
CA ALA A 619 -39.16 17.86 -3.45
C ALA A 619 -39.80 18.22 -2.10
N ASP A 620 -39.12 17.96 -0.98
CA ASP A 620 -39.64 18.21 0.36
C ASP A 620 -39.35 19.65 0.80
N ASN A 621 -39.91 20.62 0.09
CA ASN A 621 -39.81 22.03 0.45
C ASN A 621 -41.18 22.70 0.35
N LEU A 622 -41.40 23.71 1.17
CA LEU A 622 -42.68 24.41 1.26
C LEU A 622 -42.50 25.90 1.01
N PHE A 623 -43.23 26.39 0.01
CA PHE A 623 -43.43 27.81 -0.23
C PHE A 623 -44.63 28.32 0.57
N LEU A 624 -44.43 29.41 1.29
CA LEU A 624 -45.46 30.10 2.05
C LEU A 624 -46.27 31.04 1.13
N ASP A 625 -47.40 30.57 0.62
CA ASP A 625 -48.29 31.36 -0.24
C ASP A 625 -49.33 32.12 0.58
N SER A 626 -49.05 33.41 0.81
CA SER A 626 -49.91 34.36 1.52
C SER A 626 -50.71 35.28 0.58
N SER A 627 -50.83 34.91 -0.71
CA SER A 627 -51.58 35.72 -1.71
C SER A 627 -53.09 35.70 -1.50
N MET A 628 -53.60 34.73 -0.74
CA MET A 628 -55.02 34.49 -0.46
C MET A 628 -55.35 34.78 1.01
N SER A 629 -56.64 34.75 1.38
CA SER A 629 -57.06 34.95 2.78
C SER A 629 -56.60 33.83 3.73
N THR A 630 -56.47 32.61 3.20
CA THR A 630 -55.85 31.46 3.87
C THR A 630 -54.44 31.34 3.33
N THR A 631 -53.46 31.12 4.22
CA THR A 631 -52.08 30.91 3.79
C THR A 631 -51.88 29.43 3.49
N TYR A 632 -51.45 29.09 2.28
CA TYR A 632 -51.23 27.71 1.85
C TYR A 632 -49.74 27.35 1.86
N LEU A 633 -49.44 26.12 2.26
CA LEU A 633 -48.09 25.55 2.21
C LEU A 633 -47.97 24.73 0.94
N ARG A 634 -47.32 25.31 -0.08
CA ARG A 634 -47.25 24.74 -1.42
C ARG A 634 -45.93 24.01 -1.63
N PRO A 635 -45.91 22.79 -2.21
CA PRO A 635 -44.66 22.11 -2.49
C PRO A 635 -43.84 22.89 -3.53
N VAL A 636 -42.52 22.92 -3.36
CA VAL A 636 -41.58 23.41 -4.37
C VAL A 636 -40.39 22.45 -4.49
N THR A 637 -39.90 22.27 -5.71
CA THR A 637 -38.72 21.42 -5.99
C THR A 637 -37.49 22.29 -6.14
N LEU A 638 -36.41 21.92 -5.45
CA LEU A 638 -35.13 22.63 -5.49
C LEU A 638 -34.04 21.77 -6.17
N GLY A 639 -32.86 22.35 -6.44
CA GLY A 639 -31.68 21.60 -6.90
C GLY A 639 -31.42 21.63 -8.40
N GLN A 640 -32.23 22.35 -9.18
CA GLN A 640 -32.05 22.54 -10.63
C GLN A 640 -32.21 24.01 -11.00
N ALA A 641 -31.40 24.51 -11.93
CA ALA A 641 -31.50 25.88 -12.41
C ALA A 641 -32.80 26.11 -13.22
N GLY A 642 -33.46 27.26 -13.03
CA GLY A 642 -34.67 27.60 -13.76
C GLY A 642 -35.55 28.65 -13.08
N THR A 643 -36.83 28.68 -13.42
CA THR A 643 -37.83 29.45 -12.68
C THR A 643 -38.25 28.68 -11.43
N LEU A 644 -38.47 29.39 -10.32
CA LEU A 644 -39.07 28.82 -9.13
C LEU A 644 -40.56 28.57 -9.38
N GLU A 645 -40.91 27.34 -9.72
CA GLU A 645 -42.30 26.93 -9.94
C GLU A 645 -43.01 26.70 -8.62
N VAL A 646 -44.08 27.49 -8.39
CA VAL A 646 -44.95 27.36 -7.22
C VAL A 646 -46.26 26.72 -7.68
N ALA A 647 -46.65 25.61 -7.07
CA ALA A 647 -47.92 24.94 -7.38
C ALA A 647 -49.10 25.91 -7.24
N THR A 648 -50.19 25.71 -8.00
CA THR A 648 -51.39 26.55 -7.91
C THR A 648 -52.62 25.69 -7.70
N GLY A 649 -53.43 26.02 -6.70
CA GLY A 649 -54.67 25.30 -6.39
C GLY A 649 -54.48 23.99 -5.61
N GLU A 650 -53.24 23.59 -5.38
CA GLU A 650 -52.85 22.42 -4.58
C GLU A 650 -51.85 22.80 -3.48
N SER A 651 -51.96 22.16 -2.32
CA SER A 651 -51.13 22.40 -1.13
C SER A 651 -50.99 21.15 -0.28
N ARG A 652 -49.96 21.11 0.59
CA ARG A 652 -49.72 20.02 1.55
C ARG A 652 -50.31 20.29 2.93
N GLY A 653 -50.64 21.56 3.21
CA GLY A 653 -51.29 22.03 4.43
C GLY A 653 -51.61 23.51 4.33
N CYS A 654 -52.27 24.07 5.35
CA CYS A 654 -52.49 25.51 5.45
C CYS A 654 -52.22 26.09 6.84
N LEU A 655 -52.18 27.41 6.90
CA LEU A 655 -52.06 28.23 8.09
C LEU A 655 -53.20 29.24 8.13
N THR A 656 -53.73 29.48 9.33
CA THR A 656 -54.87 30.38 9.59
C THR A 656 -54.49 31.62 10.40
N ILE A 657 -53.24 31.72 10.88
CA ILE A 657 -52.71 32.93 11.49
C ILE A 657 -52.39 34.00 10.43
N THR A 658 -52.67 35.27 10.74
CA THR A 658 -52.64 36.38 9.77
C THR A 658 -51.29 37.08 9.64
N SER A 659 -50.33 36.80 10.52
CA SER A 659 -48.97 37.35 10.48
C SER A 659 -47.98 36.26 10.86
N ILE A 660 -47.32 35.69 9.85
CA ILE A 660 -46.32 34.62 10.03
C ILE A 660 -44.94 35.27 10.02
N ASN A 661 -44.15 34.98 11.05
CA ASN A 661 -42.81 35.52 11.19
C ASN A 661 -41.74 34.56 10.69
N ASP A 662 -41.98 33.26 10.88
CA ASP A 662 -41.06 32.18 10.53
C ASP A 662 -41.80 30.83 10.40
N LEU A 663 -41.19 29.86 9.70
CA LEU A 663 -41.75 28.54 9.37
C LEU A 663 -40.65 27.47 9.39
N ALA A 664 -40.89 26.39 10.13
CA ALA A 664 -40.03 25.20 10.14
C ALA A 664 -40.76 23.96 9.60
N LEU A 665 -40.01 23.07 8.96
CA LEU A 665 -40.46 21.76 8.50
C LEU A 665 -39.69 20.67 9.24
N ALA A 666 -40.40 19.74 9.86
CA ALA A 666 -39.81 18.63 10.60
C ALA A 666 -39.78 17.34 9.75
N PRO A 667 -38.82 16.42 9.99
CA PRO A 667 -38.67 15.18 9.19
C PRO A 667 -39.88 14.24 9.21
N ASN A 668 -40.76 14.36 10.21
CA ASN A 668 -41.99 13.55 10.30
C ASN A 668 -43.16 14.09 9.45
N GLY A 669 -42.91 15.07 8.56
CA GLY A 669 -43.92 15.67 7.72
C GLY A 669 -44.87 16.61 8.47
N THR A 670 -44.43 17.22 9.57
CA THR A 670 -45.15 18.31 10.24
C THR A 670 -44.48 19.65 9.97
N ALA A 671 -45.27 20.71 9.83
CA ALA A 671 -44.77 22.08 9.72
C ALA A 671 -45.29 22.92 10.89
N ALA A 672 -44.46 23.86 11.35
CA ALA A 672 -44.84 24.79 12.40
C ALA A 672 -44.46 26.22 12.06
N ALA A 673 -45.38 27.15 12.29
CA ALA A 673 -45.21 28.57 12.04
C ALA A 673 -45.47 29.37 13.31
N ILE A 674 -44.70 30.44 13.51
CA ILE A 674 -44.91 31.36 14.62
C ILE A 674 -45.50 32.69 14.17
N SER A 675 -46.22 33.32 15.08
CA SER A 675 -46.65 34.71 14.96
C SER A 675 -46.19 35.52 16.17
N THR A 676 -45.35 36.52 15.95
CA THR A 676 -44.91 37.44 17.00
C THR A 676 -46.06 38.30 17.50
N SER A 677 -46.92 38.80 16.59
CA SER A 677 -48.07 39.65 16.94
C SER A 677 -49.13 38.90 17.72
N ASN A 678 -49.40 37.64 17.35
CA ASN A 678 -50.40 36.82 18.01
C ASN A 678 -49.83 36.03 19.20
N GLN A 679 -48.51 35.93 19.34
CA GLN A 679 -47.79 35.17 20.37
C GLN A 679 -48.23 33.70 20.44
N VAL A 680 -48.30 33.06 19.27
CA VAL A 680 -48.75 31.67 19.10
C VAL A 680 -47.80 30.89 18.20
N LEU A 681 -47.83 29.57 18.37
CA LEU A 681 -47.27 28.57 17.46
C LEU A 681 -48.43 27.83 16.81
N GLN A 682 -48.40 27.68 15.50
CA GLN A 682 -49.39 26.95 14.74
C GLN A 682 -48.72 25.75 14.06
N ILE A 683 -49.27 24.55 14.26
CA ILE A 683 -48.70 23.28 13.77
C ILE A 683 -49.71 22.60 12.85
N VAL A 684 -49.23 22.04 11.75
CA VAL A 684 -50.01 21.27 10.79
C VAL A 684 -49.29 19.98 10.41
N GLN A 685 -50.02 18.86 10.41
CA GLN A 685 -49.56 17.62 9.78
C GLN A 685 -49.79 17.73 8.28
N LEU A 686 -48.72 17.60 7.51
CA LEU A 686 -48.78 17.72 6.06
C LEU A 686 -49.27 16.42 5.44
N CYS A 687 -49.98 16.53 4.32
CA CYS A 687 -50.16 15.39 3.42
C CYS A 687 -48.82 14.99 2.80
N GLU A 688 -48.63 13.70 2.53
CA GLU A 688 -47.45 13.20 1.80
C GLU A 688 -47.39 13.78 0.39
N THR A 689 -48.54 13.86 -0.29
CA THR A 689 -48.70 14.49 -1.60
C THR A 689 -49.58 15.74 -1.49
N ALA A 690 -49.37 16.73 -2.36
CA ALA A 690 -50.27 17.87 -2.41
C ALA A 690 -51.70 17.45 -2.79
N VAL A 691 -52.68 18.10 -2.17
CA VAL A 691 -54.12 17.92 -2.41
C VAL A 691 -54.74 19.26 -2.79
N ALA A 692 -55.97 19.26 -3.30
CA ALA A 692 -56.67 20.50 -3.61
C ALA A 692 -56.75 21.42 -2.37
N ASP A 693 -56.62 22.74 -2.55
CA ASP A 693 -56.59 23.71 -1.45
C ASP A 693 -57.78 23.60 -0.47
N VAL A 694 -58.94 23.13 -0.94
CA VAL A 694 -60.15 22.95 -0.11
C VAL A 694 -60.11 21.71 0.79
N GLU A 695 -59.26 20.73 0.44
CA GLU A 695 -59.09 19.44 1.14
C GLU A 695 -57.83 19.44 2.02
N THR A 696 -57.06 20.54 2.01
CA THR A 696 -55.79 20.64 2.70
C THR A 696 -55.94 20.50 4.22
N PRO A 697 -55.04 19.76 4.90
CA PRO A 697 -55.05 19.63 6.35
C PRO A 697 -55.07 20.97 7.07
N GLN A 698 -55.93 21.07 8.08
CA GLN A 698 -56.05 22.27 8.90
C GLN A 698 -55.06 22.23 10.06
N PRO A 699 -54.51 23.39 10.45
CA PRO A 699 -53.60 23.46 11.58
C PRO A 699 -54.35 23.47 12.91
N PHE A 700 -53.64 23.21 14.00
CA PHE A 700 -54.05 23.58 15.35
C PHE A 700 -53.08 24.61 15.94
N THR A 701 -53.56 25.41 16.89
CA THR A 701 -52.80 26.53 17.47
C THR A 701 -52.54 26.27 18.94
N VAL A 702 -51.29 26.41 19.35
CA VAL A 702 -50.83 26.29 20.74
C VAL A 702 -50.06 27.55 21.16
N GLY A 703 -49.72 27.64 22.45
CA GLY A 703 -49.11 28.85 23.00
C GLY A 703 -50.17 29.84 23.49
N GLY A 704 -50.00 31.10 23.10
CA GLY A 704 -50.72 32.25 23.62
C GLY A 704 -49.81 33.11 24.50
N ALA A 705 -50.11 34.40 24.59
CA ALA A 705 -49.29 35.37 25.30
C ALA A 705 -49.09 35.00 26.78
N GLY A 706 -47.84 34.86 27.24
CA GLY A 706 -47.52 34.67 28.65
C GLY A 706 -46.10 34.17 28.92
N THR A 707 -45.78 34.02 30.20
CA THR A 707 -44.42 33.66 30.68
C THR A 707 -44.28 32.22 31.16
N ARG A 708 -45.41 31.53 31.41
CA ARG A 708 -45.42 30.12 31.83
C ARG A 708 -44.92 29.21 30.70
N VAL A 709 -44.39 28.05 31.03
CA VAL A 709 -44.19 26.94 30.08
C VAL A 709 -45.52 26.63 29.38
N GLY A 710 -45.46 26.41 28.07
CA GLY A 710 -46.58 26.27 27.15
C GLY A 710 -47.19 27.59 26.66
N LEU A 711 -46.74 28.74 27.16
CA LEU A 711 -47.09 30.06 26.64
C LEU A 711 -45.87 30.71 25.98
N LEU A 712 -46.13 31.67 25.09
CA LEU A 712 -45.10 32.36 24.32
C LEU A 712 -45.09 33.85 24.65
N SER A 713 -43.90 34.47 24.63
CA SER A 713 -43.76 35.92 24.70
C SER A 713 -42.75 36.44 23.68
N ILE A 714 -43.25 37.23 22.72
CA ILE A 714 -42.48 37.79 21.58
C ILE A 714 -41.64 36.67 20.91
N PRO A 715 -42.28 35.63 20.34
CA PRO A 715 -41.57 34.60 19.58
C PRO A 715 -40.92 35.25 18.33
N VAL A 716 -39.69 34.88 18.02
CA VAL A 716 -38.86 35.48 16.97
C VAL A 716 -38.63 34.52 15.80
N ALA A 717 -38.29 33.27 16.10
CA ALA A 717 -37.96 32.23 15.13
C ALA A 717 -38.39 30.85 15.66
N VAL A 718 -38.51 29.88 14.75
CA VAL A 718 -38.81 28.48 15.04
C VAL A 718 -37.92 27.58 14.18
N ALA A 719 -37.32 26.58 14.80
CA ALA A 719 -36.53 25.56 14.10
C ALA A 719 -37.06 24.17 14.41
N ALA A 720 -36.87 23.24 13.48
CA ALA A 720 -37.18 21.83 13.68
C ALA A 720 -35.90 21.06 14.06
N THR A 721 -36.01 20.19 15.06
CA THR A 721 -34.90 19.31 15.45
C THR A 721 -34.90 18.02 14.61
N PRO A 722 -33.77 17.29 14.52
CA PRO A 722 -33.74 15.97 13.88
C PRO A 722 -34.77 14.97 14.43
N ASP A 723 -35.10 15.06 15.71
CA ASP A 723 -36.11 14.22 16.39
C ASP A 723 -37.55 14.74 16.23
N ALA A 724 -37.77 15.67 15.31
CA ALA A 724 -39.07 16.27 14.97
C ALA A 724 -39.80 17.05 16.09
N TYR A 725 -39.06 17.64 17.03
CA TYR A 725 -39.55 18.71 17.90
C TYR A 725 -39.43 20.08 17.22
N PHE A 726 -40.26 21.03 17.66
CA PHE A 726 -40.18 22.44 17.28
C PHE A 726 -39.63 23.26 18.43
N VAL A 727 -38.58 24.05 18.15
CA VAL A 727 -37.91 24.90 19.13
C VAL A 727 -38.19 26.35 18.79
N VAL A 728 -38.85 27.05 19.70
CA VAL A 728 -39.22 28.46 19.53
C VAL A 728 -38.27 29.35 20.30
N LEU A 729 -37.66 30.32 19.60
CA LEU A 729 -36.86 31.39 20.20
C LEU A 729 -37.77 32.53 20.67
N GLU A 730 -37.75 32.81 21.97
CA GLU A 730 -38.60 33.83 22.59
C GLU A 730 -37.77 35.02 23.08
N ALA A 731 -37.98 36.20 22.48
CA ALA A 731 -37.31 37.42 22.94
C ALA A 731 -37.90 37.99 24.23
N GLY A 732 -39.21 37.82 24.45
CA GLY A 732 -39.89 38.33 25.63
C GLY A 732 -39.55 37.53 26.88
N ASN A 733 -39.58 36.20 26.76
CA ASN A 733 -39.22 35.27 27.84
C ASN A 733 -37.73 34.96 27.92
N ARG A 734 -36.93 35.37 26.92
CA ARG A 734 -35.47 35.16 26.83
C ARG A 734 -35.08 33.70 27.02
N ARG A 735 -35.70 32.83 26.23
CA ARG A 735 -35.51 31.38 26.30
C ARG A 735 -35.70 30.74 24.93
N LEU A 736 -35.17 29.54 24.76
CA LEU A 736 -35.72 28.57 23.81
C LEU A 736 -36.79 27.74 24.53
N GLN A 737 -37.85 27.36 23.83
CA GLN A 737 -38.87 26.46 24.34
C GLN A 737 -39.23 25.40 23.29
N ALA A 738 -39.16 24.13 23.68
CA ALA A 738 -39.41 22.99 22.81
C ALA A 738 -40.85 22.49 22.91
N PHE A 739 -41.43 22.16 21.76
CA PHE A 739 -42.77 21.58 21.61
C PHE A 739 -42.69 20.30 20.76
N ASP A 740 -43.47 19.29 21.12
CA ASP A 740 -43.66 18.12 20.24
C ASP A 740 -44.55 18.45 19.03
N GLY A 741 -44.69 17.51 18.10
CA GLY A 741 -45.57 17.65 16.93
C GLY A 741 -47.07 17.79 17.24
N PHE A 742 -47.46 17.67 18.51
CA PHE A 742 -48.83 17.90 19.01
C PHE A 742 -48.95 19.22 19.79
N GLY A 743 -47.87 20.00 19.88
CA GLY A 743 -47.82 21.28 20.55
C GLY A 743 -47.75 21.21 22.09
N ASN A 744 -47.37 20.07 22.66
CA ASN A 744 -47.09 19.95 24.09
C ASN A 744 -45.65 20.40 24.38
N PRO A 745 -45.39 21.16 25.47
CA PRO A 745 -44.03 21.43 25.92
C PRO A 745 -43.30 20.12 26.22
N ALA A 746 -42.17 19.88 25.54
CA ALA A 746 -41.45 18.61 25.60
C ALA A 746 -40.08 18.79 26.27
N PRO A 747 -39.65 17.92 27.20
CA PRO A 747 -38.36 18.03 27.88
C PRO A 747 -37.21 17.67 26.92
N TYR A 748 -36.84 18.62 26.06
CA TYR A 748 -35.80 18.44 25.05
C TYR A 748 -34.42 18.86 25.57
N PHE A 749 -34.36 19.90 26.41
CA PHE A 749 -33.11 20.40 27.00
C PHE A 749 -32.83 19.63 28.31
N ALA A 750 -32.26 18.44 28.17
CA ALA A 750 -32.15 17.44 29.24
C ALA A 750 -33.54 17.09 29.82
N ASP A 751 -33.84 17.50 31.05
CA ASP A 751 -35.14 17.23 31.70
C ASP A 751 -36.11 18.44 31.63
N SER A 752 -35.80 19.45 30.81
CA SER A 752 -36.54 20.72 30.75
C SER A 752 -37.09 21.03 29.36
N PRO A 753 -38.34 21.55 29.25
CA PRO A 753 -38.87 22.05 27.98
C PRO A 753 -38.37 23.44 27.63
N VAL A 754 -37.60 24.08 28.51
CA VAL A 754 -37.09 25.43 28.34
C VAL A 754 -35.59 25.49 28.58
N LEU A 755 -34.91 26.24 27.73
CA LEU A 755 -33.51 26.64 27.91
C LEU A 755 -33.45 28.16 28.13
N PRO A 756 -33.12 28.63 29.35
CA PRO A 756 -32.91 30.05 29.60
C PRO A 756 -31.73 30.61 28.80
N LEU A 757 -31.92 31.76 28.17
CA LEU A 757 -30.88 32.48 27.44
C LEU A 757 -30.42 33.73 28.23
N SER A 758 -29.49 34.50 27.66
CA SER A 758 -28.96 35.73 28.29
C SER A 758 -30.07 36.67 28.79
N SER A 759 -29.98 37.02 30.09
CA SER A 759 -30.88 37.97 30.73
C SER A 759 -30.49 39.44 30.49
N ASP A 760 -29.42 39.71 29.74
CA ASP A 760 -28.95 41.07 29.46
C ASP A 760 -30.00 41.85 28.64
N PRO A 761 -30.53 42.97 29.17
CA PRO A 761 -31.57 43.75 28.51
C PRO A 761 -31.17 44.31 27.14
N SER A 762 -29.88 44.45 26.86
CA SER A 762 -29.33 44.90 25.56
C SER A 762 -29.25 43.80 24.50
N THR A 763 -29.64 42.56 24.85
CA THR A 763 -29.71 41.44 23.90
C THR A 763 -30.97 41.53 23.05
N HIS A 764 -30.80 41.49 21.73
CA HIS A 764 -31.88 41.37 20.74
C HIS A 764 -31.69 40.10 19.92
N TYR A 765 -32.55 39.12 20.15
CA TYR A 765 -32.57 37.85 19.42
C TYR A 765 -33.10 38.03 18.00
N LEU A 766 -32.43 37.39 17.03
CA LEU A 766 -32.71 37.54 15.61
C LEU A 766 -33.21 36.25 14.97
N ASP A 767 -32.59 35.11 15.29
CA ASP A 767 -32.89 33.83 14.64
C ASP A 767 -32.35 32.62 15.43
N VAL A 768 -32.86 31.43 15.14
CA VAL A 768 -32.34 30.15 15.65
C VAL A 768 -32.35 29.08 14.56
N GLU A 769 -31.31 28.26 14.51
CA GLU A 769 -31.24 27.07 13.64
C GLU A 769 -30.76 25.86 14.44
N VAL A 770 -31.12 24.65 13.99
CA VAL A 770 -30.66 23.38 14.58
C VAL A 770 -29.94 22.53 13.54
N ASP A 771 -28.73 22.06 13.82
CA ASP A 771 -28.01 21.17 12.90
C ASP A 771 -28.52 19.72 12.96
N ALA A 772 -28.07 18.90 12.01
CA ALA A 772 -28.43 17.48 11.92
C ALA A 772 -28.04 16.63 13.16
N HIS A 773 -27.20 17.16 14.06
CA HIS A 773 -26.78 16.53 15.31
C HIS A 773 -27.46 17.13 16.55
N GLY A 774 -28.41 18.06 16.37
CA GLY A 774 -29.18 18.70 17.45
C GLY A 774 -28.49 19.88 18.12
N TYR A 775 -27.39 20.42 17.58
CA TYR A 775 -26.79 21.65 18.11
C TYR A 775 -27.61 22.86 17.70
N PHE A 776 -27.80 23.79 18.64
CA PHE A 776 -28.57 25.01 18.42
C PHE A 776 -27.66 26.19 18.17
N TYR A 777 -27.95 26.96 17.13
CA TYR A 777 -27.25 28.18 16.77
C TYR A 777 -28.19 29.35 17.02
N VAL A 778 -27.90 30.16 18.04
CA VAL A 778 -28.75 31.30 18.42
C VAL A 778 -28.08 32.58 17.94
N LEU A 779 -28.67 33.23 16.94
CA LEU A 779 -28.21 34.51 16.39
C LEU A 779 -28.85 35.67 17.16
N TYR A 780 -28.01 36.60 17.64
CA TYR A 780 -28.48 37.78 18.35
C TYR A 780 -27.51 38.96 18.22
N THR A 781 -27.97 40.14 18.61
CA THR A 781 -27.11 41.31 18.83
C THR A 781 -27.09 41.68 20.30
N GLN A 782 -26.00 42.29 20.76
CA GLN A 782 -25.87 42.83 22.10
C GLN A 782 -25.38 44.28 22.02
N GLY A 783 -26.19 45.23 22.49
CA GLY A 783 -25.87 46.65 22.44
C GLY A 783 -26.30 47.33 21.13
N ASP A 784 -25.41 48.08 20.49
CA ASP A 784 -25.73 48.89 19.30
C ASP A 784 -25.85 48.01 18.04
N THR A 785 -27.08 47.80 17.57
CA THR A 785 -27.39 46.95 16.41
C THR A 785 -26.86 47.49 15.08
N THR A 786 -26.34 48.72 15.05
CA THR A 786 -25.73 49.31 13.85
C THR A 786 -24.26 48.92 13.67
N GLN A 787 -23.65 48.25 14.65
CA GLN A 787 -22.25 47.82 14.62
C GLN A 787 -22.11 46.31 14.39
N VAL A 788 -21.23 45.90 13.47
CA VAL A 788 -20.93 44.48 13.18
C VAL A 788 -20.46 43.73 14.43
N SER A 789 -19.64 44.38 15.28
CA SER A 789 -19.14 43.78 16.52
C SER A 789 -20.21 43.42 17.55
N SER A 790 -21.43 43.93 17.39
CA SER A 790 -22.55 43.65 18.29
C SER A 790 -23.22 42.31 17.98
N TYR A 791 -23.01 41.75 16.78
CA TYR A 791 -23.61 40.49 16.35
C TYR A 791 -22.86 39.29 16.94
N ARG A 792 -23.61 38.28 17.35
CA ARG A 792 -23.10 37.08 18.02
C ARG A 792 -23.92 35.87 17.62
N VAL A 793 -23.24 34.71 17.56
CA VAL A 793 -23.88 33.40 17.52
C VAL A 793 -23.42 32.61 18.72
N ASP A 794 -24.36 32.22 19.57
CA ASP A 794 -24.12 31.25 20.64
C ASP A 794 -24.47 29.86 20.14
N ILE A 795 -23.60 28.88 20.40
CA ILE A 795 -23.83 27.47 20.09
C ILE A 795 -24.14 26.74 21.38
N TYR A 796 -25.21 25.95 21.37
CA TYR A 796 -25.60 25.07 22.47
C TYR A 796 -25.61 23.62 22.00
N ASP A 797 -25.19 22.71 22.86
CA ASP A 797 -25.31 21.27 22.62
C ASP A 797 -26.77 20.80 22.78
N PRO A 798 -27.11 19.56 22.39
CA PRO A 798 -28.48 19.04 22.52
C PRO A 798 -29.03 19.04 23.96
N SER A 799 -28.17 19.04 24.98
CA SER A 799 -28.60 19.13 26.39
C SER A 799 -28.98 20.55 26.81
N GLY A 800 -28.65 21.56 26.00
CA GLY A 800 -28.81 22.97 26.30
C GLY A 800 -27.60 23.61 26.99
N GLN A 801 -26.47 22.91 27.08
CA GLN A 801 -25.24 23.52 27.57
C GLN A 801 -24.64 24.42 26.49
N LYS A 802 -24.25 25.64 26.86
CA LYS A 802 -23.56 26.54 25.94
C LYS A 802 -22.15 26.00 25.65
N VAL A 803 -21.85 25.81 24.37
CA VAL A 803 -20.58 25.32 23.84
C VAL A 803 -19.65 26.50 23.59
N SER A 804 -20.02 27.41 22.69
CA SER A 804 -19.15 28.53 22.32
C SER A 804 -19.95 29.78 21.92
N THR A 805 -19.23 30.89 21.71
CA THR A 805 -19.76 32.12 21.14
C THR A 805 -18.84 32.61 20.03
N THR A 806 -19.39 32.86 18.85
CA THR A 806 -18.70 33.59 17.78
C THR A 806 -19.16 35.05 17.74
N LEU A 807 -18.22 35.99 17.59
CA LEU A 807 -18.48 37.42 17.48
C LEU A 807 -18.46 37.89 16.02
N GLY A 808 -19.22 38.93 15.71
CA GLY A 808 -19.19 39.59 14.41
C GLY A 808 -19.96 38.88 13.31
N VAL A 809 -20.77 37.86 13.63
CA VAL A 809 -21.58 37.10 12.66
C VAL A 809 -22.78 37.95 12.20
N ASN A 810 -22.52 38.90 11.32
CA ASN A 810 -23.52 39.88 10.89
C ASN A 810 -24.52 39.26 9.89
N GLY A 811 -25.73 39.01 10.35
CA GLY A 811 -26.82 38.50 9.53
C GLY A 811 -28.17 38.71 10.20
N ALA A 812 -29.24 38.72 9.41
CA ALA A 812 -30.60 38.75 9.94
C ALA A 812 -31.19 37.35 10.15
N ARG A 813 -30.72 36.39 9.35
CA ARG A 813 -31.16 34.98 9.38
C ARG A 813 -29.97 34.05 9.15
N ILE A 814 -30.07 32.85 9.70
CA ILE A 814 -29.05 31.81 9.60
C ILE A 814 -29.63 30.47 9.16
N THR A 815 -28.80 29.66 8.51
CA THR A 815 -29.04 28.22 8.38
C THR A 815 -27.71 27.46 8.39
N VAL A 816 -27.72 26.15 8.63
CA VAL A 816 -26.51 25.32 8.83
C VAL A 816 -26.56 24.08 7.96
N ASP A 817 -25.45 23.76 7.29
CA ASP A 817 -25.34 22.54 6.47
C ASP A 817 -24.85 21.30 7.25
N LEU A 818 -24.73 20.17 6.54
CA LEU A 818 -24.30 18.89 7.13
C LEU A 818 -22.87 18.92 7.69
N TRP A 819 -22.01 19.82 7.20
CA TRP A 819 -20.62 19.99 7.63
C TRP A 819 -20.47 21.16 8.60
N ARG A 820 -21.59 21.65 9.15
CA ARG A 820 -21.65 22.74 10.11
C ARG A 820 -21.13 24.06 9.57
N ASN A 821 -21.12 24.29 8.26
CA ASN A 821 -20.95 25.64 7.74
C ASN A 821 -22.25 26.42 8.02
N LEU A 822 -22.08 27.63 8.52
CA LEU A 822 -23.17 28.55 8.84
C LEU A 822 -23.33 29.53 7.68
N TYR A 823 -24.55 29.63 7.15
CA TYR A 823 -24.91 30.57 6.11
C TYR A 823 -25.71 31.72 6.72
N THR A 824 -25.39 32.95 6.32
CA THR A 824 -26.05 34.16 6.81
C THR A 824 -26.65 34.95 5.65
N LEU A 825 -27.86 35.45 5.85
CA LEU A 825 -28.39 36.57 5.05
C LEU A 825 -27.87 37.88 5.63
N ASP A 826 -26.92 38.50 4.93
CA ASP A 826 -26.24 39.75 5.29
C ASP A 826 -27.07 40.96 4.82
N TYR A 827 -26.97 42.08 5.54
CA TYR A 827 -27.65 43.33 5.24
C TYR A 827 -27.04 44.13 4.08
N THR A 828 -25.93 43.67 3.52
CA THR A 828 -25.25 44.29 2.38
C THR A 828 -26.08 44.09 1.11
N LEU A 829 -26.31 45.18 0.39
CA LEU A 829 -26.95 45.17 -0.93
C LEU A 829 -25.99 44.64 -1.99
N LEU A 830 -26.36 43.53 -2.64
CA LEU A 830 -25.76 43.00 -3.85
C LEU A 830 -26.64 43.39 -5.06
N GLU A 831 -26.03 43.88 -6.13
CA GLU A 831 -26.70 44.05 -7.41
C GLU A 831 -26.64 42.74 -8.22
N GLY A 832 -27.78 42.05 -8.33
CA GLY A 832 -27.93 40.85 -9.15
C GLY A 832 -28.19 41.14 -10.63
N PRO A 833 -28.73 40.17 -11.39
CA PRO A 833 -29.07 40.32 -12.79
C PRO A 833 -29.89 41.58 -13.06
N ASN A 834 -29.50 42.34 -14.09
CA ASN A 834 -30.12 43.62 -14.49
C ASN A 834 -30.15 44.69 -13.35
N GLY A 835 -29.31 44.51 -12.33
CA GLY A 835 -29.25 45.37 -11.15
C GLY A 835 -30.40 45.15 -10.16
N ALA A 836 -30.99 43.95 -10.13
CA ALA A 836 -31.95 43.57 -9.10
C ALA A 836 -31.32 43.72 -7.70
N PRO A 837 -31.98 44.37 -6.73
CA PRO A 837 -31.46 44.44 -5.36
C PRO A 837 -31.69 43.11 -4.63
N ILE A 838 -30.59 42.49 -4.21
CA ILE A 838 -30.56 41.17 -3.58
C ILE A 838 -29.69 41.26 -2.31
N PRO A 839 -30.02 40.54 -1.24
CA PRO A 839 -29.15 40.48 -0.08
C PRO A 839 -27.89 39.70 -0.37
N SER A 840 -26.78 40.10 0.26
CA SER A 840 -25.57 39.30 0.25
C SER A 840 -25.74 38.03 1.09
N LEU A 841 -25.12 36.94 0.65
CA LEU A 841 -25.01 35.69 1.40
C LEU A 841 -23.57 35.50 1.82
N ARG A 842 -23.35 35.04 3.05
CA ARG A 842 -22.01 34.78 3.57
C ARG A 842 -21.93 33.42 4.26
N VAL A 843 -20.86 32.70 3.97
CA VAL A 843 -20.54 31.38 4.51
C VAL A 843 -19.50 31.55 5.61
N TRP A 844 -19.77 30.95 6.75
CA TRP A 844 -18.89 30.91 7.90
C TRP A 844 -18.53 29.47 8.20
N SER A 845 -17.24 29.17 8.31
CA SER A 845 -16.78 27.80 8.57
C SER A 845 -16.20 27.69 9.98
N PRO A 846 -16.47 26.60 10.72
CA PRO A 846 -15.91 26.38 12.04
C PRO A 846 -14.41 26.08 11.91
N LEU A 847 -13.58 26.80 12.68
CA LEU A 847 -12.17 26.46 12.82
C LEU A 847 -11.92 25.76 14.15
N SER A 848 -11.16 24.66 14.10
CA SER A 848 -10.58 24.07 15.30
C SER A 848 -9.49 25.01 15.84
N ILE A 849 -9.76 25.67 16.95
CA ILE A 849 -8.73 26.36 17.73
C ILE A 849 -8.45 25.47 18.93
N THR A 850 -7.23 24.96 19.07
CA THR A 850 -6.76 24.48 20.37
C THR A 850 -5.58 25.33 20.79
N SER A 851 -5.58 25.68 22.08
CA SER A 851 -4.62 26.52 22.79
C SER A 851 -3.18 26.04 22.69
#